data_AF-A0A6J0BCW8-F1
#
_entry.id   AF-A0A6J0BCW8-F1
#
_cell.length_a   1.000
_cell.length_b   1.000
_cell.length_c   1.000
_cell.angle_alpha   90.00
_cell.angle_beta   90.00
_cell.angle_gamma   90.00
#
_symmetry.space_group_name_H-M   'P 1'
#
loop_
_entity.id
_entity.type
_entity.pdbx_description
1 polymer ?
#
loop_
_entity_poly.entity_id
_entity_poly.type
_entity_poly.pdbx_seq_one_letter_code
_entity_poly.pdbx_strand_id
1 'polypeptide(L)'
;MSRIGRMMERALDKLSKVYLTVCPTLYGVCYDPPGQHKKSRAAIGFLLGVTLGVLFYELVIVDLEFSPYTTLALGAVVIVMLAVGCASSIQVRCISLLTIPVFCGRAGRSVLKAMVLAYVIAGPIFNLTYNGKEVVRTFACTTQLTYNLTKTRLDLMLKPFQQAIFGMKADTSEIRDTLASVRDLSSPIVEEIEGEEEMHRLREENDYFDEHLGDTKRSEEIAEEKKRKEKTKSEKSKSEADVYEARYREKMAQRCEEQFTRGSERCRNMFSGVYDKCYEKVTWLAAWLLCWPMKLTFVCNLAEAMGGSATCNPDGNVDVGIGEGYVALKGTREKLSSSFKDAKLQYKVRKSRPFLDVRGAGDTAKAVMHDFDAKRRAFEMVMTIIRRCLAFVFIKIILSALSYHEKYLDDIEYDNIYVTAYFRRIDARRKIRDCPTLLPLRKIERTKLIDPYRSRPSRIERKNLFVQTVKLILEMVTATTFVLLDRLFYETLDVVRRHALIEYTQSGRHDMSLEVRGTGIIATLVRNVIGGFNGKRRIKTVTSNEACLPNPRELPGYVLAKIYGTYFGIWLMLFLAGYTQRTRHAICAFFYRTREKRRVLYLYNETLRRRLGFFRFMRGHVRSLVRSRLLERDLDPWVALRLRSPRFCGWLGYFACARPKCLICGEAEPRKGPAFRRCTTPGCPFLHCAECWRDVGKICYACADFPDTDTDDYDTQAEI
;
A
#
# COMPACT_ATOMS: atom_id res chain seq x y z
N MET A 1 20.06 64.31 1.76
CA MET A 1 19.54 63.44 0.68
C MET A 1 20.67 62.57 0.14
N SER A 2 20.42 61.32 -0.24
CA SER A 2 21.40 60.54 -1.03
C SER A 2 21.56 61.20 -2.42
N ARG A 3 22.72 61.04 -3.08
CA ARG A 3 22.91 61.57 -4.46
C ARG A 3 21.84 61.03 -5.43
N ILE A 4 21.44 59.77 -5.25
CA ILE A 4 20.45 59.07 -6.07
C ILE A 4 19.04 59.67 -5.90
N GLY A 5 18.62 59.98 -4.66
CA GLY A 5 17.30 60.57 -4.43
C GLY A 5 17.15 61.92 -5.13
N ARG A 6 18.17 62.78 -5.08
CA ARG A 6 18.17 64.09 -5.79
C ARG A 6 18.07 63.92 -7.30
N MET A 7 18.72 62.90 -7.84
CA MET A 7 18.69 62.61 -9.27
C MET A 7 17.31 62.13 -9.71
N MET A 8 16.69 61.20 -8.96
CA MET A 8 15.34 60.71 -9.23
C MET A 8 14.27 61.81 -9.15
N GLU A 9 14.34 62.68 -8.15
CA GLU A 9 13.37 63.78 -8.00
C GLU A 9 13.49 64.79 -9.16
N ARG A 10 14.72 65.15 -9.57
CA ARG A 10 14.94 65.98 -10.76
C ARG A 10 14.47 65.29 -12.05
N ALA A 11 14.66 63.99 -12.15
CA ALA A 11 14.20 63.21 -13.30
C ALA A 11 12.67 63.16 -13.38
N LEU A 12 11.98 62.96 -12.24
CA LEU A 12 10.52 63.00 -12.13
C LEU A 12 9.95 64.39 -12.45
N ASP A 13 10.57 65.46 -11.97
CA ASP A 13 10.16 66.83 -12.31
C ASP A 13 10.38 67.14 -13.80
N LYS A 14 11.47 66.66 -14.40
CA LYS A 14 11.69 66.76 -15.86
C LYS A 14 10.65 65.95 -16.64
N LEU A 15 10.40 64.70 -16.23
CA LEU A 15 9.39 63.83 -16.84
C LEU A 15 7.98 64.44 -16.76
N SER A 16 7.62 65.04 -15.63
CA SER A 16 6.34 65.73 -15.47
C SER A 16 6.19 66.90 -16.44
N LYS A 17 7.25 67.71 -16.60
CA LYS A 17 7.29 68.81 -17.58
C LYS A 17 7.23 68.32 -19.03
N VAL A 18 7.92 67.22 -19.34
CA VAL A 18 7.86 66.56 -20.66
C VAL A 18 6.46 65.99 -20.91
N TYR A 19 5.84 65.36 -19.91
CA TYR A 19 4.50 64.80 -20.04
C TYR A 19 3.44 65.89 -20.27
N LEU A 20 3.56 67.02 -19.56
CA LEU A 20 2.70 68.19 -19.78
C LEU A 20 2.85 68.77 -21.21
N THR A 21 4.05 68.72 -21.79
CA THR A 21 4.33 69.28 -23.13
C THR A 21 3.99 68.32 -24.26
N VAL A 22 4.22 67.01 -24.10
CA VAL A 22 3.95 66.00 -25.13
C VAL A 22 2.47 65.61 -25.17
N CYS A 23 1.81 65.46 -24.02
CA CYS A 23 0.41 65.02 -23.92
C CYS A 23 -0.38 65.89 -22.92
N PRO A 24 -0.66 67.17 -23.23
CA PRO A 24 -1.31 68.10 -22.29
C PRO A 24 -2.72 67.66 -21.88
N THR A 25 -3.48 67.05 -22.80
CA THR A 25 -4.83 66.55 -22.54
C THR A 25 -4.83 65.37 -21.56
N LEU A 26 -3.94 64.39 -21.76
CA LEU A 26 -3.79 63.24 -20.84
C LEU A 26 -3.23 63.70 -19.49
N TYR A 27 -2.32 64.67 -19.49
CA TYR A 27 -1.80 65.29 -18.27
C TYR A 27 -2.92 65.92 -17.44
N GLY A 28 -3.80 66.72 -18.06
CA GLY A 28 -4.97 67.30 -17.40
C GLY A 28 -5.91 66.23 -16.83
N VAL A 29 -6.19 65.18 -17.62
CA VAL A 29 -6.99 64.04 -17.15
C VAL A 29 -6.38 63.39 -15.91
N CYS A 30 -5.06 63.28 -15.79
CA CYS A 30 -4.38 62.71 -14.62
C CYS A 30 -4.28 63.70 -13.44
N TYR A 31 -3.94 64.98 -13.67
CA TYR A 31 -3.48 65.91 -12.64
C TYR A 31 -4.48 67.02 -12.25
N ASP A 32 -5.55 67.23 -13.01
CA ASP A 32 -6.58 68.21 -12.65
C ASP A 32 -7.45 67.75 -11.46
N PRO A 33 -8.13 68.67 -10.75
CA PRO A 33 -9.00 68.33 -9.64
C PRO A 33 -10.12 67.33 -10.02
N PRO A 34 -10.66 66.58 -9.04
CA PRO A 34 -11.81 65.71 -9.25
C PRO A 34 -13.02 66.54 -9.68
N GLY A 35 -13.38 66.52 -10.98
CA GLY A 35 -14.56 67.21 -11.48
C GLY A 35 -14.51 67.68 -12.94
N GLN A 36 -13.32 68.01 -13.48
CA GLN A 36 -13.19 68.57 -14.84
C GLN A 36 -13.34 67.51 -15.94
N HIS A 37 -12.52 66.45 -15.92
CA HIS A 37 -12.49 65.43 -16.98
C HIS A 37 -13.33 64.18 -16.66
N LYS A 38 -14.61 64.34 -16.30
CA LYS A 38 -15.45 63.22 -15.83
C LYS A 38 -15.60 62.09 -16.86
N LYS A 39 -15.95 62.43 -18.12
CA LYS A 39 -16.20 61.44 -19.19
C LYS A 39 -14.93 60.67 -19.56
N SER A 40 -13.81 61.36 -19.77
CA SER A 40 -12.53 60.72 -20.12
C SER A 40 -12.01 59.81 -19.00
N ARG A 41 -12.14 60.23 -17.73
CA ARG A 41 -11.78 59.41 -16.57
C ARG A 41 -12.68 58.17 -16.42
N ALA A 42 -13.96 58.28 -16.78
CA ALA A 42 -14.89 57.16 -16.78
C ALA A 42 -14.56 56.17 -17.91
N ALA A 43 -14.23 56.65 -19.11
CA ALA A 43 -13.81 55.80 -20.23
C ALA A 43 -12.51 55.04 -19.93
N ILE A 44 -11.48 55.72 -19.41
CA ILE A 44 -10.23 55.07 -18.97
C ILE A 44 -10.49 54.07 -17.84
N GLY A 45 -11.37 54.43 -16.90
CA GLY A 45 -11.79 53.54 -15.82
C GLY A 45 -12.51 52.30 -16.33
N PHE A 46 -13.40 52.44 -17.32
CA PHE A 46 -14.11 51.32 -17.95
C PHE A 46 -13.12 50.34 -18.60
N LEU A 47 -12.19 50.85 -19.42
CA LEU A 47 -11.15 50.02 -20.05
C LEU A 47 -10.27 49.32 -19.01
N LEU A 48 -9.89 50.01 -17.94
CA LEU A 48 -9.16 49.41 -16.82
C LEU A 48 -9.97 48.29 -16.16
N GLY A 49 -11.27 48.49 -15.93
CA GLY A 49 -12.13 47.49 -15.31
C GLY A 49 -12.34 46.25 -16.21
N VAL A 50 -12.53 46.44 -17.51
CA VAL A 50 -12.62 45.33 -18.49
C VAL A 50 -11.33 44.54 -18.52
N THR A 51 -10.18 45.22 -18.66
CA THR A 51 -8.87 44.54 -18.70
C THR A 51 -8.56 43.77 -17.43
N LEU A 52 -8.81 44.36 -16.25
CA LEU A 52 -8.64 43.67 -14.97
C LEU A 52 -9.63 42.50 -14.80
N GLY A 53 -10.87 42.65 -15.29
CA GLY A 53 -11.88 41.58 -15.25
C GLY A 53 -11.49 40.39 -16.12
N VAL A 54 -10.99 40.63 -17.34
CA VAL A 54 -10.49 39.56 -18.23
C VAL A 54 -9.29 38.85 -17.60
N LEU A 55 -8.34 39.61 -17.04
CA LEU A 55 -7.22 39.02 -16.32
C LEU A 55 -7.67 38.18 -15.12
N PHE A 56 -8.68 38.62 -14.38
CA PHE A 56 -9.24 37.85 -13.27
C PHE A 56 -9.95 36.58 -13.75
N TYR A 57 -10.64 36.63 -14.89
CA TYR A 57 -11.25 35.47 -15.51
C TYR A 57 -10.20 34.40 -15.85
N GLU A 58 -9.19 34.78 -16.62
CA GLU A 58 -8.14 33.87 -17.10
C GLU A 58 -7.28 33.30 -15.95
N LEU A 59 -6.90 34.15 -14.98
CA LEU A 59 -5.95 33.74 -13.93
C LEU A 59 -6.60 33.08 -12.71
N VAL A 60 -7.91 33.24 -12.50
CA VAL A 60 -8.58 32.78 -11.27
C VAL A 60 -9.82 31.95 -11.58
N ILE A 61 -10.73 32.45 -12.42
CA ILE A 61 -12.03 31.78 -12.62
C ILE A 61 -11.88 30.49 -13.42
N VAL A 62 -11.03 30.47 -14.44
CA VAL A 62 -10.77 29.27 -15.26
C VAL A 62 -10.16 28.13 -14.42
N ASP A 63 -9.23 28.47 -13.51
CA ASP A 63 -8.54 27.51 -12.64
C ASP A 63 -9.43 26.90 -11.53
N LEU A 64 -10.66 27.42 -11.33
CA LEU A 64 -11.61 26.87 -10.34
C LEU A 64 -12.30 25.58 -10.82
N GLU A 65 -12.13 25.19 -12.08
CA GLU A 65 -12.70 23.97 -12.69
C GLU A 65 -14.22 23.83 -12.44
N PHE A 66 -14.96 24.94 -12.50
CA PHE A 66 -16.42 24.92 -12.47
C PHE A 66 -17.00 24.43 -13.81
N SER A 67 -18.32 24.21 -13.88
CA SER A 67 -18.95 23.88 -15.15
C SER A 67 -18.71 25.01 -16.17
N PRO A 68 -18.61 24.73 -17.49
CA PRO A 68 -18.29 25.75 -18.48
C PRO A 68 -19.29 26.93 -18.45
N TYR A 69 -20.57 26.64 -18.25
CA TYR A 69 -21.62 27.65 -18.10
C TYR A 69 -21.44 28.53 -16.86
N THR A 70 -21.13 27.93 -15.70
CA THR A 70 -20.94 28.70 -14.46
C THR A 70 -19.66 29.53 -14.49
N THR A 71 -18.59 29.01 -15.09
CA THR A 71 -17.32 29.72 -15.33
C THR A 71 -17.56 30.95 -16.19
N LEU A 72 -18.27 30.81 -17.30
CA LEU A 72 -18.57 31.92 -18.22
C LEU A 72 -19.51 32.96 -17.60
N ALA A 73 -20.58 32.51 -16.92
CA ALA A 73 -21.51 33.42 -16.25
C ALA A 73 -20.82 34.22 -15.14
N LEU A 74 -20.03 33.57 -14.28
CA LEU A 74 -19.26 34.24 -13.22
C LEU A 74 -18.25 35.23 -13.80
N GLY A 75 -17.55 34.84 -14.87
CA GLY A 75 -16.62 35.71 -15.60
C GLY A 75 -17.29 36.97 -16.12
N ALA A 76 -18.41 36.83 -16.83
CA ALA A 76 -19.17 37.94 -17.39
C ALA A 76 -19.64 38.91 -16.28
N VAL A 77 -20.19 38.38 -15.17
CA VAL A 77 -20.63 39.19 -14.03
C VAL A 77 -19.47 39.99 -13.45
N VAL A 78 -18.31 39.36 -13.20
CA VAL A 78 -17.15 40.05 -12.62
C VAL A 78 -16.60 41.12 -13.57
N ILE A 79 -16.52 40.84 -14.87
CA ILE A 79 -16.05 41.80 -15.88
C ILE A 79 -16.96 43.03 -15.91
N VAL A 80 -18.28 42.83 -15.97
CA VAL A 80 -19.26 43.93 -15.98
C VAL A 80 -19.17 44.75 -14.69
N MET A 81 -19.13 44.09 -13.53
CA MET A 81 -19.03 44.76 -12.23
C MET A 81 -17.75 45.60 -12.11
N LEU A 82 -16.60 45.07 -12.52
CA LEU A 82 -15.33 45.81 -12.50
C LEU A 82 -15.31 46.95 -13.51
N ALA A 83 -15.85 46.76 -14.71
CA ALA A 83 -15.94 47.79 -15.75
C ALA A 83 -16.80 48.97 -15.30
N VAL A 84 -18.02 48.70 -14.82
CA VAL A 84 -18.96 49.73 -14.33
C VAL A 84 -18.42 50.39 -13.04
N GLY A 85 -17.88 49.58 -12.12
CA GLY A 85 -17.31 50.07 -10.87
C GLY A 85 -16.11 51.00 -11.09
N CYS A 86 -15.18 50.62 -11.98
CA CYS A 86 -14.04 51.46 -12.31
C CYS A 86 -14.42 52.71 -13.13
N ALA A 87 -15.49 52.66 -13.93
CA ALA A 87 -15.98 53.83 -14.65
C ALA A 87 -16.59 54.88 -13.70
N SER A 88 -17.37 54.43 -12.72
CA SER A 88 -18.18 55.30 -11.85
C SER A 88 -17.46 55.75 -10.57
N SER A 89 -16.67 54.87 -9.93
CA SER A 89 -16.14 55.11 -8.58
C SER A 89 -14.63 55.35 -8.56
N ILE A 90 -14.21 56.40 -7.86
CA ILE A 90 -12.77 56.63 -7.58
C ILE A 90 -12.22 55.61 -6.58
N GLN A 91 -13.05 55.15 -5.63
CA GLN A 91 -12.67 54.14 -4.64
C GLN A 91 -12.35 52.83 -5.34
N VAL A 92 -13.26 52.35 -6.20
CA VAL A 92 -13.08 51.09 -6.93
C VAL A 92 -11.84 51.14 -7.81
N ARG A 93 -11.60 52.23 -8.56
CA ARG A 93 -10.34 52.40 -9.33
C ARG A 93 -9.08 52.32 -8.47
N CYS A 94 -9.08 52.99 -7.32
CA CYS A 94 -7.95 52.98 -6.40
C CYS A 94 -7.71 51.57 -5.85
N ILE A 95 -8.75 50.91 -5.34
CA ILE A 95 -8.68 49.54 -4.80
C ILE A 95 -8.20 48.55 -5.87
N SER A 96 -8.77 48.63 -7.08
CA SER A 96 -8.36 47.81 -8.23
C SER A 96 -6.86 47.94 -8.51
N LEU A 97 -6.33 49.17 -8.58
CA LEU A 97 -4.88 49.37 -8.78
C LEU A 97 -4.04 48.99 -7.56
N LEU A 98 -4.57 49.08 -6.34
CA LEU A 98 -3.90 48.63 -5.12
C LEU A 98 -3.72 47.12 -5.06
N THR A 99 -4.55 46.33 -5.76
CA THR A 99 -4.38 44.86 -5.79
C THR A 99 -3.01 44.45 -6.35
N ILE A 100 -2.45 45.20 -7.30
CA ILE A 100 -1.16 44.92 -7.96
C ILE A 100 0.01 44.94 -6.95
N PRO A 101 0.29 46.04 -6.22
CA PRO A 101 1.33 46.04 -5.21
C PRO A 101 1.00 45.20 -3.97
N VAL A 102 -0.28 44.97 -3.66
CA VAL A 102 -0.71 44.07 -2.57
C VAL A 102 -0.42 42.61 -2.92
N PHE A 103 -0.55 42.22 -4.19
CA PHE A 103 -0.15 40.91 -4.70
C PHE A 103 1.35 40.67 -4.47
N CYS A 104 2.20 41.64 -4.80
CA CYS A 104 3.64 41.56 -4.51
C CYS A 104 3.98 41.58 -3.00
N GLY A 105 2.98 41.71 -2.12
CA GLY A 105 3.13 41.76 -0.67
C GLY A 105 2.87 40.44 0.05
N ARG A 106 2.44 40.53 1.31
CA ARG A 106 2.13 39.34 2.14
C ARG A 106 0.96 38.52 1.60
N ALA A 107 -0.04 39.18 1.00
CA ALA A 107 -1.24 38.53 0.51
C ALA A 107 -0.95 37.65 -0.72
N GLY A 108 -0.34 38.18 -1.79
CA GLY A 108 -0.05 37.36 -2.97
C GLY A 108 1.02 36.30 -2.73
N ARG A 109 2.01 36.54 -1.85
CA ARG A 109 2.90 35.45 -1.39
C ARG A 109 2.13 34.32 -0.68
N SER A 110 1.05 34.63 0.02
CA SER A 110 0.17 33.61 0.62
C SER A 110 -0.54 32.79 -0.46
N VAL A 111 -0.97 33.44 -1.55
CA VAL A 111 -1.61 32.79 -2.71
C VAL A 111 -0.61 31.92 -3.46
N LEU A 112 0.60 32.42 -3.76
CA LEU A 112 1.62 31.63 -4.43
C LEU A 112 2.06 30.41 -3.61
N LYS A 113 2.14 30.53 -2.27
CA LYS A 113 2.39 29.38 -1.40
C LYS A 113 1.26 28.36 -1.45
N ALA A 114 0.00 28.81 -1.51
CA ALA A 114 -1.16 27.93 -1.70
C ALA A 114 -1.10 27.24 -3.08
N MET A 115 -0.68 27.95 -4.13
CA MET A 115 -0.49 27.40 -5.46
C MET A 115 0.61 26.34 -5.51
N VAL A 116 1.75 26.59 -4.85
CA VAL A 116 2.83 25.60 -4.68
C VAL A 116 2.29 24.35 -4.01
N LEU A 117 1.53 24.49 -2.91
CA LEU A 117 0.93 23.35 -2.23
C LEU A 117 -0.02 22.58 -3.17
N ALA A 118 -0.84 23.27 -3.96
CA ALA A 118 -1.69 22.65 -4.96
C ALA A 118 -0.89 21.90 -6.05
N TYR A 119 0.24 22.44 -6.50
CA TYR A 119 1.13 21.77 -7.45
C TYR A 119 1.84 20.55 -6.85
N VAL A 120 2.25 20.60 -5.58
CA VAL A 120 2.82 19.45 -4.86
C VAL A 120 1.77 18.35 -4.70
N ILE A 121 0.51 18.73 -4.40
CA ILE A 121 -0.60 17.80 -4.35
C ILE A 121 -0.81 17.17 -5.73
N ALA A 122 -1.18 17.95 -6.74
CA ALA A 122 -1.53 17.46 -8.08
C ALA A 122 -0.36 16.81 -8.85
N GLY A 123 0.88 17.09 -8.44
CA GLY A 123 2.10 16.50 -9.01
C GLY A 123 2.57 15.30 -8.20
N PRO A 124 3.65 15.43 -7.40
CA PRO A 124 4.33 14.30 -6.76
C PRO A 124 3.41 13.48 -5.84
N ILE A 125 2.46 14.08 -5.12
CA ILE A 125 1.59 13.34 -4.20
C ILE A 125 0.58 12.44 -4.96
N PHE A 126 -0.07 12.97 -6.00
CA PHE A 126 -0.96 12.18 -6.85
C PHE A 126 -0.17 11.14 -7.66
N ASN A 127 1.04 11.48 -8.12
CA ASN A 127 1.92 10.54 -8.82
C ASN A 127 2.36 9.38 -7.91
N LEU A 128 2.68 9.68 -6.64
CA LEU A 128 2.98 8.66 -5.63
C LEU A 128 1.80 7.72 -5.41
N THR A 129 0.58 8.25 -5.38
CA THR A 129 -0.64 7.44 -5.26
C THR A 129 -0.83 6.52 -6.48
N TYR A 130 -0.50 6.98 -7.69
CA TYR A 130 -0.50 6.16 -8.90
C TYR A 130 0.54 5.05 -8.83
N ASN A 131 1.78 5.37 -8.50
CA ASN A 131 2.86 4.40 -8.35
C ASN A 131 2.57 3.40 -7.22
N GLY A 132 1.96 3.84 -6.12
CA GLY A 132 1.46 2.97 -5.05
C GLY A 132 0.38 1.98 -5.52
N LYS A 133 -0.50 2.39 -6.44
CA LYS A 133 -1.46 1.47 -7.08
C LYS A 133 -0.76 0.37 -7.87
N GLU A 134 0.30 0.71 -8.59
CA GLU A 134 1.09 -0.28 -9.34
C GLU A 134 1.81 -1.28 -8.43
N VAL A 135 2.28 -0.84 -7.25
CA VAL A 135 2.82 -1.76 -6.22
C VAL A 135 1.76 -2.78 -5.81
N VAL A 136 0.57 -2.31 -5.41
CA VAL A 136 -0.52 -3.18 -4.95
C VAL A 136 -0.97 -4.13 -6.06
N ARG A 137 -1.08 -3.64 -7.31
CA ARG A 137 -1.43 -4.47 -8.48
C ARG A 137 -0.38 -5.54 -8.75
N THR A 138 0.89 -5.19 -8.73
CA THR A 138 2.03 -6.10 -8.93
C THR A 138 2.02 -7.20 -7.88
N PHE A 139 1.84 -6.83 -6.60
CA PHE A 139 1.79 -7.79 -5.50
C PHE A 139 0.59 -8.74 -5.63
N ALA A 140 -0.61 -8.19 -5.85
CA ALA A 140 -1.84 -8.94 -6.06
C ALA A 140 -1.72 -9.95 -7.22
N CYS A 141 -1.21 -9.51 -8.38
CA CYS A 141 -1.00 -10.35 -9.55
C CYS A 141 0.04 -11.45 -9.29
N THR A 142 1.15 -11.11 -8.64
CA THR A 142 2.23 -12.07 -8.33
C THR A 142 1.76 -13.13 -7.32
N THR A 143 0.99 -12.74 -6.31
CA THR A 143 0.39 -13.69 -5.36
C THR A 143 -0.57 -14.64 -6.07
N GLN A 144 -1.40 -14.14 -6.98
CA GLN A 144 -2.33 -14.96 -7.75
C GLN A 144 -1.60 -15.92 -8.71
N LEU A 145 -0.55 -15.45 -9.40
CA LEU A 145 0.28 -16.27 -10.26
C LEU A 145 0.97 -17.38 -9.46
N THR A 146 1.57 -17.04 -8.31
CA THR A 146 2.23 -18.00 -7.41
C THR A 146 1.25 -19.06 -6.90
N TYR A 147 0.03 -18.66 -6.53
CA TYR A 147 -1.01 -19.58 -6.12
C TYR A 147 -1.39 -20.56 -7.25
N ASN A 148 -1.62 -20.06 -8.47
CA ASN A 148 -1.95 -20.90 -9.62
C ASN A 148 -0.82 -21.89 -9.95
N LEU A 149 0.43 -21.43 -9.95
CA LEU A 149 1.61 -22.26 -10.18
C LEU A 149 1.74 -23.35 -9.10
N THR A 150 1.49 -23.00 -7.83
CA THR A 150 1.56 -23.94 -6.69
C THR A 150 0.43 -24.96 -6.75
N LYS A 151 -0.79 -24.52 -7.10
CA LYS A 151 -1.95 -25.40 -7.29
C LYS A 151 -1.67 -26.43 -8.38
N THR A 152 -1.17 -26.02 -9.55
CA THR A 152 -0.83 -26.97 -10.62
C THR A 152 0.22 -27.99 -10.18
N ARG A 153 1.23 -27.56 -9.40
CA ARG A 153 2.25 -28.46 -8.84
C ARG A 153 1.66 -29.46 -7.85
N LEU A 154 0.80 -29.01 -6.93
CA LEU A 154 0.13 -29.88 -5.96
C LEU A 154 -0.84 -30.86 -6.64
N ASP A 155 -1.60 -30.40 -7.64
CA ASP A 155 -2.49 -31.24 -8.43
C ASP A 155 -1.71 -32.32 -9.20
N LEU A 156 -0.54 -32.00 -9.76
CA LEU A 156 0.34 -32.98 -10.39
C LEU A 156 0.83 -34.04 -9.40
N MET A 157 1.20 -33.64 -8.17
CA MET A 157 1.74 -34.55 -7.17
C MET A 157 0.67 -35.42 -6.50
N LEU A 158 -0.50 -34.87 -6.17
CA LEU A 158 -1.49 -35.55 -5.31
C LEU A 158 -2.65 -36.18 -6.09
N LYS A 159 -3.00 -35.67 -7.27
CA LYS A 159 -4.17 -36.15 -8.03
C LYS A 159 -4.06 -37.61 -8.49
N PRO A 160 -2.88 -38.14 -8.88
CA PRO A 160 -2.73 -39.57 -9.16
C PRO A 160 -3.03 -40.45 -7.94
N PHE A 161 -2.52 -40.08 -6.76
CA PHE A 161 -2.82 -40.80 -5.52
C PHE A 161 -4.30 -40.74 -5.15
N GLN A 162 -4.94 -39.57 -5.32
CA GLN A 162 -6.38 -39.46 -5.14
C GLN A 162 -7.14 -40.38 -6.09
N GLN A 163 -6.77 -40.41 -7.38
CA GLN A 163 -7.40 -41.27 -8.37
C GLN A 163 -7.20 -42.76 -8.04
N ALA A 164 -6.01 -43.18 -7.62
CA ALA A 164 -5.75 -44.55 -7.23
C ALA A 164 -6.56 -44.98 -6.00
N ILE A 165 -6.60 -44.14 -4.95
CA ILE A 165 -7.38 -44.40 -3.74
C ILE A 165 -8.88 -44.46 -4.04
N PHE A 166 -9.41 -43.57 -4.89
CA PHE A 166 -10.82 -43.59 -5.27
C PHE A 166 -11.16 -44.74 -6.23
N GLY A 167 -10.24 -45.13 -7.12
CA GLY A 167 -10.39 -46.28 -8.01
C GLY A 167 -10.52 -47.60 -7.23
N MET A 168 -9.72 -47.77 -6.19
CA MET A 168 -9.74 -48.97 -5.34
C MET A 168 -11.12 -49.23 -4.68
N LYS A 169 -11.94 -48.19 -4.47
CA LYS A 169 -13.32 -48.33 -4.00
C LYS A 169 -14.24 -48.91 -5.07
N ALA A 170 -14.06 -48.55 -6.34
CA ALA A 170 -14.84 -49.09 -7.45
C ALA A 170 -14.51 -50.57 -7.67
N ASP A 171 -13.23 -50.93 -7.54
CA ASP A 171 -12.74 -52.29 -7.79
C ASP A 171 -13.01 -53.26 -6.61
N THR A 172 -13.60 -52.77 -5.52
CA THR A 172 -13.92 -53.60 -4.34
C THR A 172 -14.92 -54.71 -4.68
N SER A 173 -15.87 -54.46 -5.59
CA SER A 173 -16.79 -55.50 -6.06
C SER A 173 -16.05 -56.56 -6.89
N GLU A 174 -15.12 -56.15 -7.74
CA GLU A 174 -14.36 -57.06 -8.60
C GLU A 174 -13.40 -57.96 -7.80
N ILE A 175 -12.83 -57.43 -6.71
CA ILE A 175 -12.06 -58.21 -5.73
C ILE A 175 -12.95 -59.26 -5.04
N ARG A 176 -14.21 -58.89 -4.73
CA ARG A 176 -15.17 -59.83 -4.13
C ARG A 176 -15.55 -60.94 -5.11
N ASP A 177 -15.74 -60.61 -6.39
CA ASP A 177 -16.08 -61.56 -7.44
C ASP A 177 -14.93 -62.54 -7.71
N THR A 178 -13.69 -62.05 -7.71
CA THR A 178 -12.50 -62.94 -7.81
C THR A 178 -12.37 -63.87 -6.60
N LEU A 179 -12.68 -63.41 -5.38
CA LEU A 179 -12.75 -64.28 -4.20
C LEU A 179 -13.85 -65.34 -4.29
N ALA A 180 -15.02 -64.98 -4.84
CA ALA A 180 -16.11 -65.92 -5.07
C ALA A 180 -15.66 -67.04 -6.02
N SER A 181 -14.96 -66.70 -7.10
CA SER A 181 -14.44 -67.69 -8.06
C SER A 181 -13.50 -68.73 -7.42
N VAL A 182 -12.67 -68.35 -6.43
CA VAL A 182 -11.79 -69.28 -5.70
C VAL A 182 -12.61 -70.27 -4.86
N ARG A 183 -13.68 -69.78 -4.24
CA ARG A 183 -14.59 -70.63 -3.46
C ARG A 183 -15.30 -71.63 -4.37
N ASP A 184 -15.76 -71.17 -5.54
CA ASP A 184 -16.48 -72.00 -6.49
C ASP A 184 -15.59 -73.09 -7.10
N LEU A 185 -14.35 -72.75 -7.48
CA LEU A 185 -13.37 -73.72 -8.01
C LEU A 185 -12.90 -74.76 -6.98
N SER A 186 -12.81 -74.39 -5.70
CA SER A 186 -12.38 -75.31 -4.64
C SER A 186 -13.52 -76.19 -4.11
N SER A 187 -14.78 -75.78 -4.28
CA SER A 187 -15.94 -76.53 -3.79
C SER A 187 -16.03 -77.98 -4.29
N PRO A 188 -15.88 -78.29 -5.59
CA PRO A 188 -15.98 -79.67 -6.07
C PRO A 188 -14.85 -80.57 -5.54
N ILE A 189 -13.65 -80.02 -5.30
CA ILE A 189 -12.51 -80.77 -4.74
C ILE A 189 -12.76 -81.11 -3.27
N VAL A 190 -13.33 -80.16 -2.52
CA VAL A 190 -13.76 -80.37 -1.13
C VAL A 190 -14.82 -81.47 -1.09
N GLU A 191 -15.81 -81.43 -1.98
CA GLU A 191 -16.86 -82.45 -2.05
C GLU A 191 -16.29 -83.84 -2.40
N GLU A 192 -15.39 -83.92 -3.38
CA GLU A 192 -14.77 -85.20 -3.78
C GLU A 192 -13.97 -85.85 -2.63
N ILE A 193 -13.26 -85.07 -1.82
CA ILE A 193 -12.41 -85.59 -0.74
C ILE A 193 -13.18 -85.77 0.58
N GLU A 194 -14.03 -84.82 0.96
CA GLU A 194 -14.76 -84.80 2.24
C GLU A 194 -16.20 -85.32 2.16
N GLY A 195 -16.85 -85.33 0.99
CA GLY A 195 -18.26 -85.70 0.85
C GLY A 195 -18.54 -87.16 1.20
N GLU A 196 -19.51 -87.43 2.08
CA GLU A 196 -19.78 -88.79 2.57
C GLU A 196 -21.04 -89.41 1.95
N GLU A 197 -21.89 -88.62 1.28
CA GLU A 197 -23.18 -89.06 0.75
C GLU A 197 -23.06 -90.18 -0.29
N GLU A 198 -22.10 -90.07 -1.23
CA GLU A 198 -21.86 -91.10 -2.24
C GLU A 198 -21.42 -92.42 -1.60
N MET A 199 -20.52 -92.34 -0.61
CA MET A 199 -19.99 -93.52 0.06
C MET A 199 -21.03 -94.22 0.92
N HIS A 200 -21.94 -93.46 1.52
CA HIS A 200 -23.08 -94.00 2.25
C HIS A 200 -23.99 -94.81 1.33
N ARG A 201 -24.38 -94.22 0.19
CA ARG A 201 -25.20 -94.91 -0.83
C ARG A 201 -24.55 -96.18 -1.35
N LEU A 202 -23.25 -96.12 -1.66
CA LEU A 202 -22.51 -97.29 -2.14
C LEU A 202 -22.46 -98.42 -1.12
N ARG A 203 -22.33 -98.10 0.18
CA ARG A 203 -22.40 -99.12 1.23
C ARG A 203 -23.80 -99.71 1.35
N GLU A 204 -24.83 -98.87 1.36
CA GLU A 204 -26.22 -99.35 1.40
C GLU A 204 -26.57 -100.26 0.22
N GLU A 205 -26.12 -99.92 -0.99
CA GLU A 205 -26.29 -100.77 -2.18
C GLU A 205 -25.55 -102.11 -2.02
N ASN A 206 -24.27 -102.09 -1.61
CA ASN A 206 -23.50 -103.32 -1.39
C ASN A 206 -24.09 -104.20 -0.27
N ASP A 207 -24.47 -103.61 0.87
CA ASP A 207 -25.06 -104.32 2.00
C ASP A 207 -26.41 -104.95 1.61
N TYR A 208 -27.24 -104.23 0.85
CA TYR A 208 -28.49 -104.75 0.30
C TYR A 208 -28.27 -105.94 -0.65
N PHE A 209 -27.22 -105.88 -1.49
CA PHE A 209 -26.84 -106.98 -2.37
C PHE A 209 -26.33 -108.20 -1.60
N ASP A 210 -25.48 -108.01 -0.59
CA ASP A 210 -24.93 -109.09 0.23
C ASP A 210 -26.04 -109.81 1.03
N GLU A 211 -27.04 -109.06 1.54
CA GLU A 211 -28.22 -109.62 2.22
C GLU A 211 -29.07 -110.52 1.29
N HIS A 212 -29.26 -110.12 0.03
CA HIS A 212 -29.96 -110.94 -0.98
C HIS A 212 -29.25 -112.26 -1.29
N LEU A 213 -27.94 -112.33 -1.07
CA LEU A 213 -27.10 -113.47 -1.41
C LEU A 213 -26.93 -114.46 -0.25
N GLY A 214 -27.43 -114.14 0.95
CA GLY A 214 -27.23 -114.95 2.15
C GLY A 214 -25.76 -115.02 2.58
N ASP A 215 -24.92 -114.10 2.09
CA ASP A 215 -23.48 -114.03 2.35
C ASP A 215 -23.17 -112.88 3.32
N THR A 216 -23.78 -112.94 4.51
CA THR A 216 -23.64 -111.90 5.54
C THR A 216 -22.22 -111.79 6.10
N LYS A 217 -21.32 -112.71 5.73
CA LYS A 217 -19.92 -112.71 6.18
C LYS A 217 -19.08 -111.63 5.49
N ARG A 218 -19.34 -111.32 4.21
CA ARG A 218 -18.52 -110.36 3.45
C ARG A 218 -18.64 -108.94 3.99
N SER A 219 -19.86 -108.45 4.24
CA SER A 219 -20.08 -107.10 4.77
C SER A 219 -19.58 -106.97 6.22
N GLU A 220 -19.72 -108.02 7.03
CA GLU A 220 -19.14 -108.10 8.38
C GLU A 220 -17.61 -108.13 8.37
N GLU A 221 -16.99 -108.88 7.45
CA GLU A 221 -15.53 -108.93 7.26
C GLU A 221 -14.98 -107.57 6.80
N ILE A 222 -15.65 -106.89 5.87
CA ILE A 222 -15.30 -105.54 5.44
C ILE A 222 -15.44 -104.55 6.62
N ALA A 223 -16.49 -104.68 7.44
CA ALA A 223 -16.71 -103.83 8.61
C ALA A 223 -15.68 -104.08 9.74
N GLU A 224 -15.29 -105.32 10.00
CA GLU A 224 -14.25 -105.69 10.95
C GLU A 224 -12.85 -105.30 10.45
N GLU A 225 -12.56 -105.54 9.17
CA GLU A 225 -11.30 -105.13 8.54
C GLU A 225 -11.18 -103.60 8.52
N LYS A 226 -12.28 -102.89 8.32
CA LYS A 226 -12.35 -101.44 8.43
C LYS A 226 -12.10 -100.96 9.86
N LYS A 227 -12.77 -101.53 10.88
CA LYS A 227 -12.49 -101.20 12.29
C LYS A 227 -11.03 -101.47 12.66
N ARG A 228 -10.43 -102.54 12.14
CA ARG A 228 -9.03 -102.90 12.37
C ARG A 228 -8.08 -101.94 11.66
N LYS A 229 -8.34 -101.59 10.40
CA LYS A 229 -7.57 -100.60 9.62
C LYS A 229 -7.71 -99.18 10.19
N GLU A 230 -8.88 -98.78 10.69
CA GLU A 230 -9.11 -97.49 11.35
C GLU A 230 -8.31 -97.37 12.66
N LYS A 231 -8.32 -98.43 13.48
CA LYS A 231 -7.53 -98.48 14.72
C LYS A 231 -6.03 -98.38 14.44
N THR A 232 -5.52 -99.11 13.44
CA THR A 232 -4.11 -99.08 13.05
C THR A 232 -3.71 -97.79 12.29
N LYS A 233 -4.64 -97.13 11.58
CA LYS A 233 -4.40 -95.85 10.89
C LYS A 233 -4.36 -94.68 11.86
N SER A 234 -5.25 -94.64 12.87
CA SER A 234 -5.29 -93.60 13.90
C SER A 234 -3.99 -93.53 14.72
N GLU A 235 -3.34 -94.67 14.96
CA GLU A 235 -2.05 -94.74 15.66
C GLU A 235 -0.83 -94.37 14.78
N LYS A 236 -1.00 -94.31 13.44
CA LYS A 236 0.11 -94.15 12.47
C LYS A 236 0.06 -92.83 11.68
N SER A 237 -1.09 -92.18 11.55
CA SER A 237 -1.24 -90.87 10.91
C SER A 237 -0.64 -89.77 11.78
N LYS A 238 0.41 -89.09 11.30
CA LYS A 238 1.09 -88.02 12.04
C LYS A 238 0.59 -86.62 11.64
N SER A 239 -0.12 -86.53 10.52
CA SER A 239 -0.54 -85.28 9.88
C SER A 239 -2.02 -85.33 9.46
N GLU A 240 -2.68 -84.17 9.50
CA GLU A 240 -4.03 -83.98 8.93
C GLU A 240 -4.05 -84.35 7.43
N ALA A 241 -2.94 -84.16 6.72
CA ALA A 241 -2.77 -84.57 5.33
C ALA A 241 -2.89 -86.10 5.17
N ASP A 242 -2.29 -86.87 6.08
CA ASP A 242 -2.33 -88.34 6.04
C ASP A 242 -3.77 -88.85 6.20
N VAL A 243 -4.58 -88.14 6.99
CA VAL A 243 -5.99 -88.48 7.23
C VAL A 243 -6.82 -88.28 5.96
N TYR A 244 -6.66 -87.14 5.29
CA TYR A 244 -7.39 -86.86 4.04
C TYR A 244 -6.93 -87.74 2.88
N GLU A 245 -5.63 -88.03 2.79
CA GLU A 245 -5.10 -88.95 1.78
C GLU A 245 -5.61 -90.38 1.99
N ALA A 246 -5.60 -90.86 3.24
CA ALA A 246 -6.14 -92.17 3.59
C ALA A 246 -7.64 -92.27 3.30
N ARG A 247 -8.39 -91.19 3.56
CA ARG A 247 -9.83 -91.11 3.26
C ARG A 247 -10.10 -91.16 1.76
N TYR A 248 -9.33 -90.42 0.96
CA TYR A 248 -9.46 -90.43 -0.49
C TYR A 248 -9.12 -91.80 -1.09
N ARG A 249 -8.03 -92.44 -0.62
CA ARG A 249 -7.66 -93.81 -1.02
C ARG A 249 -8.76 -94.82 -0.68
N GLU A 250 -9.39 -94.71 0.48
CA GLU A 250 -10.50 -95.57 0.87
C GLU A 250 -11.72 -95.41 -0.04
N LYS A 251 -12.07 -94.17 -0.42
CA LYS A 251 -13.13 -93.92 -1.40
C LYS A 251 -12.85 -94.60 -2.74
N MET A 252 -11.61 -94.51 -3.23
CA MET A 252 -11.20 -95.18 -4.48
C MET A 252 -11.32 -96.70 -4.39
N ALA A 253 -10.89 -97.29 -3.26
CA ALA A 253 -10.98 -98.73 -3.04
C ALA A 253 -12.44 -99.21 -3.05
N GLN A 254 -13.32 -98.51 -2.33
CA GLN A 254 -14.76 -98.82 -2.28
C GLN A 254 -15.44 -98.63 -3.65
N ARG A 255 -15.08 -97.58 -4.42
CA ARG A 255 -15.56 -97.42 -5.81
C ARG A 255 -15.08 -98.56 -6.72
N CYS A 256 -13.87 -99.07 -6.52
CA CYS A 256 -13.35 -100.23 -7.24
C CYS A 256 -14.16 -101.49 -6.90
N GLU A 257 -14.33 -101.78 -5.61
CA GLU A 257 -15.09 -102.94 -5.13
C GLU A 257 -16.54 -102.92 -5.64
N GLU A 258 -17.19 -101.76 -5.68
CA GLU A 258 -18.52 -101.59 -6.25
C GLU A 258 -18.60 -102.04 -7.72
N GLN A 259 -17.61 -101.70 -8.54
CA GLN A 259 -17.60 -102.12 -9.95
C GLN A 259 -17.56 -103.64 -10.08
N PHE A 260 -16.83 -104.31 -9.18
CA PHE A 260 -16.79 -105.77 -9.12
C PHE A 260 -18.10 -106.36 -8.58
N THR A 261 -18.72 -105.76 -7.56
CA THR A 261 -20.01 -106.21 -7.04
C THR A 261 -21.10 -106.09 -8.10
N ARG A 262 -21.22 -104.93 -8.77
CA ARG A 262 -22.15 -104.75 -9.91
C ARG A 262 -21.85 -105.67 -11.09
N GLY A 263 -20.57 -105.93 -11.37
CA GLY A 263 -20.17 -106.90 -12.39
C GLY A 263 -20.62 -108.32 -12.06
N SER A 264 -20.49 -108.72 -10.79
CA SER A 264 -20.90 -110.02 -10.28
C SER A 264 -22.43 -110.17 -10.29
N GLU A 265 -23.15 -109.13 -9.88
CA GLU A 265 -24.61 -109.06 -9.94
C GLU A 265 -25.13 -109.22 -11.38
N ARG A 266 -24.60 -108.44 -12.33
CA ARG A 266 -24.96 -108.56 -13.75
C ARG A 266 -24.66 -109.95 -14.31
N CYS A 267 -23.52 -110.54 -13.94
CA CYS A 267 -23.19 -111.91 -14.32
C CYS A 267 -24.26 -112.89 -13.81
N ARG A 268 -24.61 -112.85 -12.52
CA ARG A 268 -25.60 -113.75 -11.93
C ARG A 268 -26.99 -113.56 -12.54
N ASN A 269 -27.42 -112.32 -12.74
CA ASN A 269 -28.67 -111.98 -13.41
C ASN A 269 -28.70 -112.52 -14.85
N MET A 270 -27.56 -112.49 -15.55
CA MET A 270 -27.44 -113.09 -16.89
C MET A 270 -27.58 -114.61 -16.83
N PHE A 271 -26.89 -115.31 -15.91
CA PHE A 271 -27.04 -116.76 -15.75
C PHE A 271 -28.45 -117.18 -15.37
N SER A 272 -29.12 -116.45 -14.46
CA SER A 272 -30.54 -116.66 -14.13
C SER A 272 -31.43 -116.49 -15.35
N GLY A 273 -31.23 -115.40 -16.11
CA GLY A 273 -32.03 -115.14 -17.31
C GLY A 273 -31.82 -116.17 -18.44
N VAL A 274 -30.64 -116.80 -18.54
CA VAL A 274 -30.43 -117.91 -19.49
C VAL A 274 -30.98 -119.23 -18.94
N TYR A 275 -30.91 -119.47 -17.63
CA TYR A 275 -31.55 -120.61 -16.98
C TYR A 275 -33.06 -120.62 -17.22
N ASP A 276 -33.75 -119.49 -17.00
CA ASP A 276 -35.19 -119.36 -17.20
C ASP A 276 -35.59 -119.62 -18.66
N LYS A 277 -34.85 -119.02 -19.61
CA LYS A 277 -35.05 -119.25 -21.06
C LYS A 277 -34.78 -120.69 -21.48
N CYS A 278 -33.81 -121.36 -20.87
CA CYS A 278 -33.55 -122.78 -21.10
C CYS A 278 -34.76 -123.60 -20.60
N TYR A 279 -35.18 -123.37 -19.36
CA TYR A 279 -36.27 -124.11 -18.73
C TYR A 279 -37.60 -123.97 -19.48
N GLU A 280 -37.89 -122.79 -20.05
CA GLU A 280 -39.09 -122.53 -20.85
C GLU A 280 -39.08 -123.19 -22.25
N LYS A 281 -37.90 -123.52 -22.81
CA LYS A 281 -37.75 -124.02 -24.19
C LYS A 281 -37.66 -125.54 -24.30
N VAL A 282 -37.26 -126.24 -23.24
CA VAL A 282 -37.12 -127.72 -23.23
C VAL A 282 -38.20 -128.39 -22.39
N THR A 283 -38.51 -129.65 -22.72
CA THR A 283 -39.47 -130.48 -21.96
C THR A 283 -38.94 -130.81 -20.57
N TRP A 284 -39.82 -131.09 -19.59
CA TRP A 284 -39.46 -131.24 -18.16
C TRP A 284 -38.29 -132.21 -17.90
N LEU A 285 -38.21 -133.30 -18.67
CA LEU A 285 -37.17 -134.33 -18.58
C LEU A 285 -35.82 -133.85 -19.18
N ALA A 286 -35.86 -133.04 -20.22
CA ALA A 286 -34.67 -132.45 -20.84
C ALA A 286 -34.15 -131.24 -20.04
N ALA A 287 -35.04 -130.48 -19.38
CA ALA A 287 -34.68 -129.35 -18.53
C ALA A 287 -33.82 -129.77 -17.32
N TRP A 288 -34.10 -130.94 -16.73
CA TRP A 288 -33.33 -131.47 -15.60
C TRP A 288 -31.85 -131.77 -15.96
N LEU A 289 -31.56 -132.16 -17.21
CA LEU A 289 -30.20 -132.49 -17.66
C LEU A 289 -29.47 -131.29 -18.30
N LEU A 290 -30.15 -130.50 -19.14
CA LEU A 290 -29.52 -129.43 -19.93
C LEU A 290 -29.48 -128.07 -19.24
N CYS A 291 -30.47 -127.74 -18.40
CA CYS A 291 -30.55 -126.42 -17.78
C CYS A 291 -29.88 -126.34 -16.40
N TRP A 292 -29.63 -127.48 -15.76
CA TRP A 292 -28.98 -127.56 -14.45
C TRP A 292 -27.58 -126.88 -14.38
N PRO A 293 -26.69 -126.98 -15.39
CA PRO A 293 -25.40 -126.28 -15.38
C PRO A 293 -25.52 -124.76 -15.31
N MET A 294 -26.65 -124.18 -15.75
CA MET A 294 -26.87 -122.73 -15.73
C MET A 294 -27.24 -122.18 -14.35
N LYS A 295 -27.48 -123.07 -13.38
CA LYS A 295 -27.70 -122.72 -11.97
C LYS A 295 -26.38 -122.56 -11.19
N LEU A 296 -25.23 -122.87 -11.82
CA LEU A 296 -23.91 -122.80 -11.21
C LEU A 296 -23.36 -121.37 -11.27
N THR A 297 -23.74 -120.54 -10.29
CA THR A 297 -23.35 -119.12 -10.19
C THR A 297 -21.96 -118.89 -9.60
N PHE A 298 -21.17 -119.94 -9.33
CA PHE A 298 -19.83 -119.84 -8.75
C PHE A 298 -18.83 -119.10 -9.68
N VAL A 299 -19.06 -119.13 -11.00
CA VAL A 299 -18.22 -118.42 -12.00
C VAL A 299 -18.42 -116.90 -11.94
N CYS A 300 -19.52 -116.43 -11.34
CA CYS A 300 -19.85 -115.02 -11.24
C CYS A 300 -19.27 -114.31 -10.01
N ASN A 301 -18.46 -114.97 -9.18
CA ASN A 301 -17.72 -114.29 -8.11
C ASN A 301 -16.47 -113.61 -8.69
N LEU A 302 -16.69 -112.46 -9.34
CA LEU A 302 -15.68 -111.80 -10.17
C LEU A 302 -14.49 -111.29 -9.33
N ALA A 303 -14.71 -110.94 -8.08
CA ALA A 303 -13.68 -110.48 -7.14
C ALA A 303 -12.67 -111.59 -6.80
N GLU A 304 -13.13 -112.82 -6.56
CA GLU A 304 -12.24 -113.97 -6.30
C GLU A 304 -11.54 -114.46 -7.57
N ALA A 305 -12.22 -114.43 -8.72
CA ALA A 305 -11.68 -114.89 -10.00
C ALA A 305 -10.52 -114.02 -10.53
N MET A 306 -10.47 -112.73 -10.15
CA MET A 306 -9.48 -111.77 -10.65
C MET A 306 -8.37 -111.43 -9.64
N GLY A 307 -8.25 -112.15 -8.51
CA GLY A 307 -7.14 -112.00 -7.57
C GLY A 307 -7.50 -111.58 -6.13
N GLY A 308 -8.79 -111.60 -5.76
CA GLY A 308 -9.24 -111.35 -4.39
C GLY A 308 -9.14 -109.88 -3.95
N SER A 309 -9.16 -109.63 -2.63
CA SER A 309 -9.16 -108.29 -2.01
C SER A 309 -7.91 -107.44 -2.30
N ALA A 310 -6.86 -108.02 -2.88
CA ALA A 310 -5.67 -107.30 -3.31
C ALA A 310 -5.88 -106.50 -4.62
N THR A 311 -6.92 -106.82 -5.40
CA THR A 311 -7.16 -106.23 -6.73
C THR A 311 -7.59 -104.76 -6.64
N CYS A 312 -8.33 -104.38 -5.59
CA CYS A 312 -8.80 -103.01 -5.35
C CYS A 312 -7.90 -102.22 -4.39
N ASN A 313 -6.61 -102.55 -4.30
CA ASN A 313 -5.68 -101.77 -3.48
C ASN A 313 -5.35 -100.43 -4.19
N PRO A 314 -5.61 -99.26 -3.57
CA PRO A 314 -5.30 -97.96 -4.15
C PRO A 314 -3.79 -97.64 -4.17
N ASP A 315 -2.96 -98.42 -3.47
CA ASP A 315 -1.51 -98.20 -3.42
C ASP A 315 -0.85 -98.39 -4.80
N GLY A 316 -0.23 -97.31 -5.31
CA GLY A 316 0.41 -97.27 -6.64
C GLY A 316 -0.44 -96.61 -7.74
N ASN A 317 -1.74 -96.39 -7.50
CA ASN A 317 -2.67 -95.78 -8.46
C ASN A 317 -3.12 -94.36 -8.06
N VAL A 318 -2.83 -93.95 -6.82
CA VAL A 318 -3.08 -92.60 -6.30
C VAL A 318 -1.74 -91.92 -6.09
N ASP A 319 -1.57 -90.72 -6.66
CA ASP A 319 -0.36 -89.94 -6.50
C ASP A 319 -0.09 -89.65 -5.01
N VAL A 320 1.18 -89.82 -4.61
CA VAL A 320 1.62 -89.57 -3.24
C VAL A 320 1.64 -88.06 -2.99
N GLY A 321 1.00 -87.58 -1.91
CA GLY A 321 0.99 -86.15 -1.53
C GLY A 321 -0.28 -85.38 -1.89
N ILE A 322 -1.34 -86.05 -2.35
CA ILE A 322 -2.67 -85.43 -2.54
C ILE A 322 -3.20 -84.85 -1.21
N GLY A 323 -2.95 -85.51 -0.08
CA GLY A 323 -3.37 -85.01 1.23
C GLY A 323 -2.73 -83.68 1.59
N GLU A 324 -1.43 -83.52 1.33
CA GLU A 324 -0.69 -82.27 1.58
C GLU A 324 -1.20 -81.14 0.69
N GLY A 325 -1.43 -81.45 -0.60
CA GLY A 325 -2.01 -80.50 -1.56
C GLY A 325 -3.41 -80.04 -1.15
N TYR A 326 -4.25 -80.95 -0.66
CA TYR A 326 -5.60 -80.63 -0.19
C TYR A 326 -5.59 -79.77 1.08
N VAL A 327 -4.79 -80.12 2.09
CA VAL A 327 -4.67 -79.32 3.33
C VAL A 327 -4.13 -77.92 3.01
N ALA A 328 -3.17 -77.80 2.11
CA ALA A 328 -2.67 -76.50 1.64
C ALA A 328 -3.75 -75.69 0.91
N LEU A 329 -4.54 -76.32 0.05
CA LEU A 329 -5.67 -75.69 -0.67
C LEU A 329 -6.75 -75.20 0.30
N LYS A 330 -7.16 -76.06 1.25
CA LYS A 330 -8.16 -75.77 2.28
C LYS A 330 -7.70 -74.62 3.17
N GLY A 331 -6.47 -74.68 3.67
CA GLY A 331 -5.86 -73.60 4.46
C GLY A 331 -5.76 -72.29 3.68
N THR A 332 -5.50 -72.34 2.37
CA THR A 332 -5.47 -71.16 1.50
C THR A 332 -6.86 -70.55 1.32
N ARG A 333 -7.89 -71.37 1.06
CA ARG A 333 -9.29 -70.94 0.95
C ARG A 333 -9.77 -70.25 2.22
N GLU A 334 -9.51 -70.85 3.38
CA GLU A 334 -9.94 -70.32 4.68
C GLU A 334 -9.22 -69.02 5.03
N LYS A 335 -7.88 -68.98 4.89
CA LYS A 335 -7.08 -67.77 5.14
C LYS A 335 -7.46 -66.63 4.19
N LEU A 336 -7.72 -66.92 2.92
CA LEU A 336 -8.15 -65.92 1.95
C LEU A 336 -9.56 -65.40 2.30
N SER A 337 -10.50 -66.28 2.67
CA SER A 337 -11.84 -65.85 3.05
C SER A 337 -11.88 -65.07 4.36
N SER A 338 -11.07 -65.43 5.37
CA SER A 338 -11.06 -64.76 6.68
C SER A 338 -10.38 -63.39 6.59
N SER A 339 -9.21 -63.32 5.94
CA SER A 339 -8.45 -62.07 5.79
C SER A 339 -9.24 -60.97 5.06
N PHE A 340 -10.10 -61.33 4.12
CA PHE A 340 -10.93 -60.38 3.37
C PHE A 340 -12.32 -60.13 3.98
N LYS A 341 -12.84 -61.02 4.84
CA LYS A 341 -14.07 -60.75 5.62
C LYS A 341 -13.86 -59.64 6.66
N ASP A 342 -12.67 -59.57 7.25
CA ASP A 342 -12.33 -58.59 8.29
C ASP A 342 -11.74 -57.28 7.74
N ALA A 343 -11.42 -57.23 6.45
CA ALA A 343 -10.87 -56.05 5.78
C ALA A 343 -11.92 -54.93 5.60
N LYS A 344 -12.21 -54.18 6.65
CA LYS A 344 -13.02 -52.94 6.58
C LYS A 344 -12.12 -51.76 6.29
N LEU A 345 -11.97 -51.37 5.01
CA LEU A 345 -11.23 -50.17 4.61
C LEU A 345 -12.01 -48.90 5.00
N GLN A 346 -11.88 -48.46 6.25
CA GLN A 346 -12.42 -47.19 6.72
C GLN A 346 -11.40 -46.08 6.51
N TYR A 347 -11.42 -45.47 5.34
CA TYR A 347 -10.64 -44.26 5.09
C TYR A 347 -11.55 -43.04 5.27
N LYS A 348 -11.25 -42.19 6.25
CA LYS A 348 -11.84 -40.87 6.34
C LYS A 348 -11.00 -39.95 5.47
N VAL A 349 -11.40 -39.76 4.20
CA VAL A 349 -10.89 -38.61 3.43
C VAL A 349 -11.32 -37.39 4.23
N ARG A 350 -10.41 -36.85 5.03
CA ARG A 350 -10.46 -35.43 5.32
C ARG A 350 -10.28 -34.79 3.96
N LYS A 351 -11.38 -34.57 3.23
CA LYS A 351 -11.46 -33.42 2.34
C LYS A 351 -10.98 -32.33 3.27
N SER A 352 -9.78 -31.81 3.03
CA SER A 352 -9.37 -30.57 3.67
C SER A 352 -10.60 -29.70 3.46
N ARG A 353 -11.31 -29.35 4.54
CA ARG A 353 -12.35 -28.35 4.42
C ARG A 353 -11.63 -27.24 3.64
N PRO A 354 -12.14 -26.79 2.47
CA PRO A 354 -11.56 -25.60 1.87
C PRO A 354 -11.47 -24.64 3.05
N PHE A 355 -10.26 -24.19 3.40
CA PHE A 355 -10.09 -23.40 4.61
C PHE A 355 -11.14 -22.29 4.54
N LEU A 356 -12.25 -22.42 5.30
CA LEU A 356 -13.46 -21.62 5.06
C LEU A 356 -13.20 -20.14 5.34
N ASP A 357 -12.05 -19.86 5.96
CA ASP A 357 -11.58 -18.55 6.38
C ASP A 357 -10.31 -18.08 5.62
N VAL A 358 -9.82 -18.86 4.65
CA VAL A 358 -8.74 -18.40 3.76
C VAL A 358 -9.38 -17.97 2.46
N ARG A 359 -9.65 -16.66 2.34
CA ARG A 359 -9.99 -16.03 1.07
C ARG A 359 -9.01 -16.52 0.01
N GLY A 360 -9.52 -17.00 -1.14
CA GLY A 360 -8.67 -17.43 -2.24
C GLY A 360 -7.66 -16.32 -2.57
N ALA A 361 -6.45 -16.67 -3.02
CA ALA A 361 -5.43 -15.68 -3.34
C ALA A 361 -5.93 -14.59 -4.30
N GLY A 362 -6.80 -14.96 -5.25
CA GLY A 362 -7.50 -14.03 -6.14
C GLY A 362 -8.54 -13.13 -5.45
N ASP A 363 -9.30 -13.65 -4.48
CA ASP A 363 -10.28 -12.86 -3.73
C ASP A 363 -9.61 -11.91 -2.74
N THR A 364 -8.50 -12.34 -2.13
CA THR A 364 -7.64 -11.50 -1.28
C THR A 364 -7.01 -10.37 -2.10
N ALA A 365 -6.47 -10.71 -3.28
CA ALA A 365 -5.95 -9.72 -4.23
C ALA A 365 -7.01 -8.68 -4.62
N LYS A 366 -8.22 -9.12 -4.98
CA LYS A 366 -9.36 -8.24 -5.30
C LYS A 366 -9.79 -7.39 -4.11
N ALA A 367 -9.86 -7.96 -2.91
CA ALA A 367 -10.25 -7.24 -1.70
C ALA A 367 -9.24 -6.15 -1.34
N VAL A 368 -7.94 -6.43 -1.44
CA VAL A 368 -6.88 -5.43 -1.20
C VAL A 368 -6.93 -4.31 -2.24
N MET A 369 -7.14 -4.64 -3.53
CA MET A 369 -7.34 -3.62 -4.57
C MET A 369 -8.57 -2.75 -4.31
N HIS A 370 -9.70 -3.36 -3.91
CA HIS A 370 -10.93 -2.64 -3.62
C HIS A 370 -10.78 -1.69 -2.41
N ASP A 371 -10.16 -2.15 -1.32
CA ASP A 371 -9.88 -1.31 -0.14
C ASP A 371 -8.94 -0.14 -0.47
N PHE A 372 -7.90 -0.41 -1.26
CA PHE A 372 -6.98 0.63 -1.75
C PHE A 372 -7.70 1.66 -2.62
N ASP A 373 -8.50 1.23 -3.60
CA ASP A 373 -9.24 2.13 -4.49
C ASP A 373 -10.32 2.94 -3.71
N ALA A 374 -10.91 2.39 -2.65
CA ALA A 374 -11.80 3.15 -1.76
C ALA A 374 -11.05 4.26 -1.01
N LYS A 375 -9.92 3.93 -0.36
CA LYS A 375 -9.07 4.91 0.35
C LYS A 375 -8.50 5.97 -0.59
N ARG A 376 -8.08 5.56 -1.79
CA ARG A 376 -7.63 6.46 -2.85
C ARG A 376 -8.72 7.45 -3.21
N ARG A 377 -9.94 6.99 -3.53
CA ARG A 377 -11.04 7.91 -3.89
C ARG A 377 -11.36 8.91 -2.77
N ALA A 378 -11.33 8.47 -1.52
CA ALA A 378 -11.48 9.37 -0.37
C ALA A 378 -10.34 10.41 -0.32
N PHE A 379 -9.09 9.99 -0.50
CA PHE A 379 -7.93 10.86 -0.56
C PHE A 379 -8.01 11.88 -1.71
N GLU A 380 -8.37 11.43 -2.92
CA GLU A 380 -8.53 12.30 -4.10
C GLU A 380 -9.63 13.33 -3.88
N MET A 381 -10.76 12.95 -3.26
CA MET A 381 -11.84 13.85 -2.90
C MET A 381 -11.38 14.92 -1.91
N VAL A 382 -10.71 14.53 -0.82
CA VAL A 382 -10.18 15.46 0.19
C VAL A 382 -9.17 16.42 -0.44
N MET A 383 -8.24 15.91 -1.24
CA MET A 383 -7.23 16.74 -1.91
C MET A 383 -7.84 17.70 -2.94
N THR A 384 -8.91 17.28 -3.63
CA THR A 384 -9.66 18.15 -4.55
C THR A 384 -10.37 19.27 -3.81
N ILE A 385 -10.98 18.98 -2.65
CA ILE A 385 -11.60 20.00 -1.78
C ILE A 385 -10.54 21.00 -1.32
N ILE A 386 -9.38 20.52 -0.82
CA ILE A 386 -8.27 21.37 -0.40
C ILE A 386 -7.82 22.28 -1.56
N ARG A 387 -7.61 21.74 -2.76
CA ARG A 387 -7.23 22.52 -3.95
C ARG A 387 -8.25 23.63 -4.26
N ARG A 388 -9.55 23.33 -4.21
CA ARG A 388 -10.61 24.32 -4.42
C ARG A 388 -10.63 25.39 -3.31
N CYS A 389 -10.45 25.01 -2.05
CA CYS A 389 -10.31 25.95 -0.93
C CYS A 389 -9.09 26.87 -1.09
N LEU A 390 -7.97 26.36 -1.61
CA LEU A 390 -6.76 27.13 -1.85
C LEU A 390 -6.94 28.21 -2.93
N ALA A 391 -7.83 28.00 -3.91
CA ALA A 391 -8.14 29.00 -4.93
C ALA A 391 -8.82 30.25 -4.34
N PHE A 392 -9.64 30.11 -3.29
CA PHE A 392 -10.28 31.23 -2.60
C PHE A 392 -9.29 32.10 -1.80
N VAL A 393 -8.04 31.67 -1.62
CA VAL A 393 -7.00 32.48 -0.95
C VAL A 393 -6.73 33.78 -1.71
N PHE A 394 -7.07 33.86 -3.02
CA PHE A 394 -6.98 35.10 -3.78
C PHE A 394 -7.85 36.24 -3.20
N ILE A 395 -9.00 35.92 -2.60
CA ILE A 395 -9.88 36.91 -1.96
C ILE A 395 -9.13 37.73 -0.90
N LYS A 396 -8.12 37.13 -0.26
CA LYS A 396 -7.23 37.81 0.69
C LYS A 396 -6.51 39.02 0.09
N ILE A 397 -6.20 39.01 -1.21
CA ILE A 397 -5.58 40.15 -1.90
C ILE A 397 -6.57 41.31 -1.97
N ILE A 398 -7.81 41.03 -2.38
CA ILE A 398 -8.88 42.04 -2.46
C ILE A 398 -9.17 42.63 -1.08
N LEU A 399 -9.36 41.77 -0.06
CA LEU A 399 -9.60 42.21 1.31
C LEU A 399 -8.41 43.00 1.89
N SER A 400 -7.17 42.62 1.55
CA SER A 400 -5.99 43.36 1.99
C SER A 400 -5.88 44.74 1.30
N ALA A 401 -6.30 44.85 0.04
CA ALA A 401 -6.36 46.13 -0.67
C ALA A 401 -7.47 47.04 -0.11
N LEU A 402 -8.65 46.49 0.17
CA LEU A 402 -9.76 47.18 0.84
C LEU A 402 -9.34 47.70 2.22
N SER A 403 -8.79 46.82 3.07
CA SER A 403 -8.35 47.22 4.41
C SER A 403 -7.23 48.27 4.39
N TYR A 404 -6.33 48.23 3.40
CA TYR A 404 -5.32 49.28 3.24
C TYR A 404 -5.93 50.62 2.82
N HIS A 405 -6.89 50.59 1.89
CA HIS A 405 -7.60 51.77 1.41
C HIS A 405 -8.40 52.45 2.53
N GLU A 406 -9.19 51.69 3.29
CA GLU A 406 -9.97 52.19 4.44
C GLU A 406 -9.04 52.82 5.48
N LYS A 407 -8.03 52.09 5.95
CA LYS A 407 -7.05 52.61 6.92
C LYS A 407 -6.31 53.84 6.43
N TYR A 408 -6.05 53.95 5.13
CA TYR A 408 -5.41 55.15 4.56
C TYR A 408 -6.31 56.40 4.66
N LEU A 409 -7.63 56.21 4.53
CA LEU A 409 -8.61 57.30 4.58
C LEU A 409 -9.03 57.64 6.01
N ASP A 410 -9.11 56.67 6.90
CA ASP A 410 -9.59 56.87 8.27
C ASP A 410 -8.45 57.34 9.18
N ASP A 411 -7.35 56.59 9.22
CA ASP A 411 -6.21 56.86 10.10
C ASP A 411 -5.15 57.75 9.41
N ILE A 412 -4.77 58.86 10.07
CA ILE A 412 -3.77 59.81 9.57
C ILE A 412 -2.34 59.31 9.85
N GLU A 413 -2.13 58.51 10.87
CA GLU A 413 -0.82 57.98 11.27
C GLU A 413 -0.45 56.70 10.50
N TYR A 414 -1.46 55.94 10.04
CA TYR A 414 -1.26 54.69 9.31
C TYR A 414 -0.41 54.84 8.04
N ASP A 415 0.75 54.17 7.98
CA ASP A 415 1.71 54.20 6.85
C ASP A 415 2.10 55.64 6.44
N ASN A 416 2.10 56.59 7.39
CA ASN A 416 2.46 57.99 7.16
C ASN A 416 3.90 58.27 7.61
N ILE A 417 4.86 57.66 6.91
CA ILE A 417 6.30 57.70 7.28
C ILE A 417 7.20 58.25 6.17
N TYR A 418 6.60 58.74 5.07
CA TYR A 418 7.30 59.06 3.84
C TYR A 418 7.67 60.54 3.73
N VAL A 419 8.94 60.82 3.44
CA VAL A 419 9.43 62.18 3.15
C VAL A 419 9.16 62.49 1.67
N THR A 420 7.98 63.00 1.37
CA THR A 420 7.53 63.33 0.00
C THR A 420 8.10 64.66 -0.52
N ALA A 421 7.93 64.94 -1.81
CA ALA A 421 8.33 66.23 -2.39
C ALA A 421 7.58 67.41 -1.73
N TYR A 422 6.30 67.23 -1.37
CA TYR A 422 5.53 68.26 -0.67
C TYR A 422 6.07 68.56 0.73
N PHE A 423 6.48 67.53 1.49
CA PHE A 423 7.16 67.69 2.78
C PHE A 423 8.40 68.59 2.64
N ARG A 424 9.21 68.35 1.61
CA ARG A 424 10.43 69.14 1.34
C ARG A 424 10.13 70.58 0.95
N ARG A 425 9.04 70.82 0.20
CA ARG A 425 8.58 72.18 -0.14
C ARG A 425 8.10 72.96 1.09
N ILE A 426 7.52 72.29 2.08
CA ILE A 426 7.17 72.93 3.37
C ILE A 426 8.46 73.34 4.11
N ASP A 427 9.41 72.42 4.24
CA ASP A 427 10.69 72.66 4.91
C ASP A 427 11.49 73.80 4.24
N ALA A 428 11.58 73.79 2.91
CA ALA A 428 12.26 74.84 2.14
C ALA A 428 11.63 76.22 2.33
N ARG A 429 10.28 76.31 2.37
CA ARG A 429 9.58 77.58 2.63
C ARG A 429 9.82 78.09 4.05
N ARG A 430 9.84 77.20 5.05
CA ARG A 430 10.17 77.55 6.44
C ARG A 430 11.62 78.00 6.58
N LYS A 431 12.54 77.36 5.85
CA LYS A 431 13.95 77.74 5.82
C LYS A 431 14.16 79.17 5.29
N ILE A 432 13.41 79.57 4.27
CA ILE A 432 13.48 80.94 3.70
C ILE A 432 12.95 81.97 4.71
N ARG A 433 12.04 81.58 5.61
CA ARG A 433 11.44 82.44 6.65
C ARG A 433 12.16 82.38 7.99
N ASP A 434 13.37 81.80 8.04
CA ASP A 434 14.13 81.55 9.27
C ASP A 434 13.35 80.83 10.40
N CYS A 435 12.32 80.06 10.03
CA CYS A 435 11.57 79.23 10.97
C CYS A 435 12.31 77.90 11.23
N PRO A 436 12.04 77.22 12.36
CA PRO A 436 12.59 75.89 12.64
C PRO A 436 12.30 74.87 11.51
N THR A 437 13.36 74.21 11.05
CA THR A 437 13.34 73.22 9.96
C THR A 437 13.59 71.80 10.47
N LEU A 438 13.12 70.80 9.73
CA LEU A 438 13.32 69.38 10.02
C LEU A 438 14.51 68.79 9.25
N LEU A 439 14.87 69.31 8.07
CA LEU A 439 15.99 68.80 7.28
C LEU A 439 17.30 69.58 7.58
N PRO A 440 18.45 68.91 7.79
CA PRO A 440 18.67 67.47 7.69
C PRO A 440 18.11 66.66 8.87
N LEU A 441 17.58 65.47 8.57
CA LEU A 441 17.05 64.55 9.58
C LEU A 441 18.14 64.12 10.57
N ARG A 442 17.80 64.09 11.86
CA ARG A 442 18.64 63.56 12.94
C ARG A 442 18.69 62.05 12.91
N LYS A 443 19.67 61.48 13.61
CA LYS A 443 19.90 60.03 13.64
C LYS A 443 18.67 59.22 14.06
N ILE A 444 17.95 59.71 15.07
CA ILE A 444 16.76 59.09 15.66
C ILE A 444 15.55 59.21 14.71
N GLU A 445 15.48 60.28 13.93
CA GLU A 445 14.40 60.51 12.96
C GLU A 445 14.61 59.68 11.69
N ARG A 446 15.86 59.46 11.27
CA ARG A 446 16.22 58.65 10.09
C ARG A 446 15.82 57.18 10.19
N THR A 447 15.54 56.67 11.39
CA THR A 447 15.05 55.30 11.58
C THR A 447 13.53 55.22 11.44
N LYS A 448 12.81 56.31 11.71
CA LYS A 448 11.34 56.40 11.63
C LYS A 448 10.85 56.89 10.27
N LEU A 449 11.55 57.84 9.66
CA LEU A 449 11.19 58.45 8.37
C LEU A 449 11.93 57.80 7.21
N ILE A 450 11.20 57.48 6.15
CA ILE A 450 11.70 56.81 4.95
C ILE A 450 11.66 57.78 3.77
N ASP A 451 12.77 57.83 3.02
CA ASP A 451 12.80 58.50 1.72
C ASP A 451 12.32 57.51 0.65
N PRO A 452 11.19 57.77 -0.05
CA PRO A 452 10.60 56.83 -1.01
C PRO A 452 11.57 56.37 -2.09
N TYR A 453 12.46 57.28 -2.53
CA TYR A 453 13.40 57.07 -3.64
C TYR A 453 14.73 56.45 -3.19
N ARG A 454 14.83 56.02 -1.92
CA ARG A 454 16.04 55.38 -1.42
C ARG A 454 16.08 53.92 -1.85
N SER A 455 17.04 53.59 -2.71
CA SER A 455 17.29 52.24 -3.24
C SER A 455 17.96 51.27 -2.26
N ARG A 456 18.33 51.69 -1.05
CA ARG A 456 18.90 50.78 -0.05
C ARG A 456 17.81 50.39 0.94
N PRO A 457 17.57 49.09 1.17
CA PRO A 457 16.60 48.65 2.15
C PRO A 457 17.02 49.09 3.56
N SER A 458 16.03 49.37 4.40
CA SER A 458 16.23 49.66 5.82
C SER A 458 16.84 48.44 6.54
N ARG A 459 17.51 48.68 7.67
CA ARG A 459 18.03 47.59 8.53
C ARG A 459 16.91 46.65 8.97
N ILE A 460 15.71 47.19 9.20
CA ILE A 460 14.52 46.43 9.59
C ILE A 460 14.03 45.58 8.40
N GLU A 461 13.93 46.18 7.21
CA GLU A 461 13.55 45.47 5.98
C GLU A 461 14.53 44.32 5.68
N ARG A 462 15.84 44.52 5.86
CA ARG A 462 16.86 43.48 5.65
C ARG A 462 16.75 42.32 6.64
N LYS A 463 16.50 42.60 7.93
CA LYS A 463 16.25 41.55 8.94
C LYS A 463 15.00 40.75 8.60
N ASN A 464 13.91 41.43 8.23
CA ASN A 464 12.65 40.78 7.85
C ASN A 464 12.81 39.92 6.59
N LEU A 465 13.56 40.40 5.60
CA LEU A 465 13.88 39.64 4.39
C LEU A 465 14.67 38.37 4.72
N PHE A 466 15.68 38.46 5.58
CA PHE A 466 16.44 37.28 6.01
C PHE A 466 15.55 36.23 6.67
N VAL A 467 14.75 36.63 7.67
CA VAL A 467 13.83 35.72 8.38
C VAL A 467 12.82 35.07 7.42
N GLN A 468 12.24 35.85 6.50
CA GLN A 468 11.28 35.31 5.53
C GLN A 468 11.94 34.41 4.47
N THR A 469 13.19 34.66 4.12
CA THR A 469 13.97 33.81 3.20
C THR A 469 14.27 32.46 3.83
N VAL A 470 14.72 32.43 5.09
CA VAL A 470 14.96 31.18 5.83
C VAL A 470 13.66 30.36 5.92
N LYS A 471 12.53 31.02 6.23
CA LYS A 471 11.23 30.34 6.24
C LYS A 471 10.85 29.76 4.88
N LEU A 472 11.11 30.48 3.78
CA LEU A 472 10.83 29.99 2.42
C LEU A 472 11.69 28.77 2.07
N ILE A 473 12.97 28.78 2.45
CA ILE A 473 13.88 27.65 2.23
C ILE A 473 13.38 26.42 2.99
N LEU A 474 12.96 26.58 4.25
CA LEU A 474 12.40 25.47 5.02
C LEU A 474 11.14 24.88 4.36
N GLU A 475 10.24 25.73 3.86
CA GLU A 475 9.07 25.29 3.09
C GLU A 475 9.48 24.59 1.78
N MET A 476 10.48 25.09 1.07
CA MET A 476 11.01 24.47 -0.15
C MET A 476 11.58 23.07 0.14
N VAL A 477 12.28 22.89 1.27
CA VAL A 477 12.76 21.56 1.70
C VAL A 477 11.59 20.58 1.83
N THR A 478 10.47 20.97 2.46
CA THR A 478 9.30 20.08 2.56
C THR A 478 8.67 19.72 1.22
N ALA A 479 8.67 20.61 0.23
CA ALA A 479 8.22 20.26 -1.12
C ALA A 479 9.21 19.31 -1.80
N THR A 480 10.52 19.55 -1.62
CA THR A 480 11.57 18.71 -2.21
C THR A 480 11.53 17.29 -1.64
N THR A 481 11.15 17.08 -0.37
CA THR A 481 11.04 15.73 0.19
C THR A 481 9.98 14.89 -0.51
N PHE A 482 8.82 15.47 -0.87
CA PHE A 482 7.79 14.75 -1.64
C PHE A 482 8.26 14.42 -3.06
N VAL A 483 8.95 15.36 -3.72
CA VAL A 483 9.53 15.14 -5.06
C VAL A 483 10.58 14.03 -5.03
N LEU A 484 11.47 14.04 -4.03
CA LEU A 484 12.49 13.01 -3.87
C LEU A 484 11.86 11.65 -3.56
N LEU A 485 10.83 11.60 -2.71
CA LEU A 485 10.12 10.37 -2.39
C LEU A 485 9.45 9.77 -3.63
N ASP A 486 8.74 10.59 -4.42
CA ASP A 486 8.13 10.15 -5.69
C ASP A 486 9.18 9.66 -6.70
N ARG A 487 10.31 10.37 -6.84
CA ARG A 487 11.43 9.97 -7.69
C ARG A 487 12.04 8.63 -7.25
N LEU A 488 12.24 8.44 -5.94
CA LEU A 488 12.76 7.20 -5.37
C LEU A 488 11.78 6.03 -5.58
N PHE A 489 10.48 6.29 -5.44
CA PHE A 489 9.44 5.29 -5.68
C PHE A 489 9.40 4.85 -7.14
N TYR A 490 9.47 5.82 -8.06
CA TYR A 490 9.59 5.55 -9.50
C TYR A 490 10.82 4.70 -9.82
N GLU A 491 12.02 5.07 -9.35
CA GLU A 491 13.25 4.32 -9.59
C GLU A 491 13.15 2.89 -9.06
N THR A 492 12.62 2.72 -7.86
CA THR A 492 12.46 1.39 -7.25
C THR A 492 11.57 0.50 -8.12
N LEU A 493 10.42 1.03 -8.58
CA LEU A 493 9.51 0.29 -9.45
C LEU A 493 10.10 0.02 -10.83
N ASP A 494 10.88 0.94 -11.39
CA ASP A 494 11.52 0.77 -12.68
C ASP A 494 12.65 -0.27 -12.62
N VAL A 495 13.43 -0.31 -11.54
CA VAL A 495 14.39 -1.40 -11.28
C VAL A 495 13.69 -2.75 -11.22
N VAL A 496 12.55 -2.84 -10.52
CA VAL A 496 11.74 -4.07 -10.47
C VAL A 496 11.22 -4.44 -11.87
N ARG A 497 10.70 -3.49 -12.63
CA ARG A 497 10.23 -3.72 -14.00
C ARG A 497 11.33 -4.30 -14.91
N ARG A 498 12.56 -3.78 -14.81
CA ARG A 498 13.68 -4.19 -15.67
C ARG A 498 14.32 -5.53 -15.27
N HIS A 499 14.32 -5.87 -13.98
CA HIS A 499 15.07 -7.04 -13.46
C HIS A 499 14.18 -8.18 -12.96
N ALA A 500 12.88 -7.98 -12.75
CA ALA A 500 11.99 -9.00 -12.18
C ALA A 500 11.24 -9.85 -13.21
N LEU A 501 11.57 -9.75 -14.51
CA LEU A 501 10.99 -10.64 -15.52
C LEU A 501 11.49 -12.07 -15.29
N ILE A 502 10.55 -12.99 -15.04
CA ILE A 502 10.82 -14.41 -14.79
C ILE A 502 9.90 -15.24 -15.67
N GLU A 503 10.50 -16.18 -16.41
CA GLU A 503 9.78 -17.23 -17.12
C GLU A 503 9.74 -18.50 -16.27
N TYR A 504 8.53 -18.92 -15.90
CA TYR A 504 8.30 -20.16 -15.15
C TYR A 504 8.09 -21.31 -16.14
N THR A 505 9.10 -22.16 -16.29
CA THR A 505 8.98 -23.42 -17.03
C THR A 505 8.59 -24.56 -16.08
N GLN A 506 7.31 -24.90 -16.03
CA GLN A 506 6.84 -26.08 -15.28
C GLN A 506 6.83 -27.31 -16.19
N SER A 507 7.74 -28.24 -15.92
CA SER A 507 7.74 -29.58 -16.52
C SER A 507 7.47 -30.64 -15.45
N GLY A 508 6.38 -31.38 -15.61
CA GLY A 508 6.05 -32.53 -14.76
C GLY A 508 5.71 -33.73 -15.63
N ARG A 509 6.28 -34.90 -15.29
CA ARG A 509 6.04 -36.16 -15.99
C ARG A 509 5.69 -37.22 -14.97
N HIS A 510 4.46 -37.69 -15.01
CA HIS A 510 3.99 -38.86 -14.29
C HIS A 510 3.66 -39.91 -15.34
N ASP A 511 4.66 -40.74 -15.67
CA ASP A 511 4.54 -41.85 -16.60
C ASP A 511 4.68 -43.14 -15.79
N MET A 512 3.58 -43.59 -15.18
CA MET A 512 3.53 -44.89 -14.53
C MET A 512 2.71 -45.83 -15.43
N SER A 513 3.41 -46.79 -16.04
CA SER A 513 2.81 -47.86 -16.85
C SER A 513 3.32 -49.19 -16.32
N LEU A 514 2.55 -49.79 -15.43
CA LEU A 514 2.79 -51.08 -14.84
C LEU A 514 1.90 -52.09 -15.57
N GLU A 515 2.55 -53.01 -16.29
CA GLU A 515 1.89 -54.08 -17.02
C GLU A 515 2.04 -55.38 -16.21
N VAL A 516 0.91 -55.95 -15.79
CA VAL A 516 0.90 -57.20 -15.03
C VAL A 516 0.75 -58.36 -16.00
N ARG A 517 1.86 -59.07 -16.24
CA ARG A 517 1.90 -60.27 -17.08
C ARG A 517 1.50 -61.51 -16.26
N GLY A 518 0.79 -62.43 -16.92
CA GLY A 518 0.36 -63.70 -16.33
C GLY A 518 -1.15 -63.85 -16.31
N THR A 519 -1.66 -65.03 -16.63
CA THR A 519 -3.09 -65.35 -16.55
C THR A 519 -3.36 -66.06 -15.23
N GLY A 520 -4.23 -65.50 -14.38
CA GLY A 520 -4.54 -66.08 -13.08
C GLY A 520 -5.10 -65.07 -12.08
N ILE A 521 -5.67 -65.57 -11.00
CA ILE A 521 -6.39 -64.78 -9.98
C ILE A 521 -5.48 -63.73 -9.32
N ILE A 522 -4.24 -64.12 -8.98
CA ILE A 522 -3.24 -63.20 -8.40
C ILE A 522 -2.93 -62.06 -9.39
N ALA A 523 -2.79 -62.38 -10.67
CA ALA A 523 -2.51 -61.37 -11.68
C ALA A 523 -3.70 -60.40 -11.87
N THR A 524 -4.94 -60.88 -11.76
CA THR A 524 -6.14 -60.04 -11.79
C THR A 524 -6.23 -59.13 -10.56
N LEU A 525 -5.99 -59.65 -9.36
CA LEU A 525 -5.92 -58.85 -8.13
C LEU A 525 -4.86 -57.74 -8.23
N VAL A 526 -3.66 -58.08 -8.70
CA VAL A 526 -2.58 -57.10 -8.87
C VAL A 526 -2.91 -56.08 -9.96
N ARG A 527 -3.58 -56.48 -11.06
CA ARG A 527 -4.06 -55.52 -12.09
C ARG A 527 -5.06 -54.54 -11.54
N ASN A 528 -6.01 -54.99 -10.74
CA ASN A 528 -7.07 -54.12 -10.23
C ASN A 528 -6.50 -53.11 -9.23
N VAL A 529 -5.56 -53.54 -8.38
CA VAL A 529 -4.85 -52.62 -7.46
C VAL A 529 -3.94 -51.63 -8.20
N ILE A 530 -3.21 -52.09 -9.22
CA ILE A 530 -2.23 -51.27 -9.94
C ILE A 530 -2.86 -50.42 -11.05
N GLY A 531 -4.02 -50.82 -11.57
CA GLY A 531 -4.74 -50.15 -12.65
C GLY A 531 -5.07 -48.69 -12.32
N GLY A 532 -5.38 -48.38 -11.05
CA GLY A 532 -5.60 -47.02 -10.57
C GLY A 532 -4.36 -46.10 -10.63
N PHE A 533 -3.15 -46.67 -10.72
CA PHE A 533 -1.89 -45.95 -10.85
C PHE A 533 -1.40 -45.84 -12.31
N ASN A 534 -2.02 -46.58 -13.25
CA ASN A 534 -1.70 -46.50 -14.67
C ASN A 534 -2.27 -45.23 -15.29
N GLY A 535 -1.53 -44.14 -15.16
CA GLY A 535 -1.87 -42.84 -15.73
C GLY A 535 -0.64 -42.16 -16.33
N LYS A 536 -0.75 -41.71 -17.57
CA LYS A 536 0.25 -40.85 -18.21
C LYS A 536 -0.22 -39.40 -18.11
N ARG A 537 0.44 -38.60 -17.27
CA ARG A 537 0.24 -37.15 -17.22
C ARG A 537 1.54 -36.42 -17.45
N ARG A 538 1.55 -35.60 -18.49
CA ARG A 538 2.66 -34.72 -18.84
C ARG A 538 2.14 -33.30 -18.85
N ILE A 539 2.81 -32.42 -18.12
CA ILE A 539 2.55 -30.98 -18.15
C ILE A 539 3.85 -30.31 -18.51
N LYS A 540 3.82 -29.54 -19.60
CA LYS A 540 4.88 -28.62 -19.99
C LYS A 540 4.22 -27.28 -20.27
N THR A 541 4.16 -26.44 -19.25
CA THR A 541 3.58 -25.09 -19.36
C THR A 541 4.66 -24.07 -19.07
N VAL A 542 4.84 -23.13 -20.00
CA VAL A 542 5.73 -21.98 -19.85
C VAL A 542 4.84 -20.77 -19.61
N THR A 543 5.00 -20.12 -18.46
CA THR A 543 4.21 -18.94 -18.08
C THR A 543 5.16 -17.83 -17.62
N SER A 544 4.99 -16.61 -18.11
CA SER A 544 5.77 -15.45 -17.67
C SER A 544 5.00 -14.60 -16.65
N ASN A 545 5.73 -13.81 -15.85
CA ASN A 545 5.15 -12.81 -14.95
C ASN A 545 5.05 -11.40 -15.56
N GLU A 546 5.21 -11.26 -16.88
CA GLU A 546 5.28 -9.96 -17.57
C GLU A 546 4.06 -9.07 -17.26
N ALA A 547 2.85 -9.64 -17.29
CA ALA A 547 1.61 -8.91 -16.98
C ALA A 547 1.55 -8.40 -15.53
N CYS A 548 2.32 -9.00 -14.62
CA CYS A 548 2.39 -8.58 -13.23
C CYS A 548 3.44 -7.49 -12.99
N LEU A 549 4.35 -7.20 -13.93
CA LEU A 549 5.39 -6.18 -13.74
C LEU A 549 4.76 -4.78 -13.59
N PRO A 550 5.33 -3.92 -12.71
CA PRO A 550 4.79 -2.59 -12.50
C PRO A 550 5.01 -1.69 -13.72
N ASN A 551 4.06 -0.79 -13.99
CA ASN A 551 4.23 0.26 -15.00
C ASN A 551 4.35 1.64 -14.31
N PRO A 552 5.55 2.01 -13.84
CA PRO A 552 5.75 3.25 -13.07
C PRO A 552 5.57 4.48 -13.95
N ARG A 553 5.07 5.56 -13.34
CA ARG A 553 4.91 6.87 -13.98
C ARG A 553 5.93 7.86 -13.45
N GLU A 554 6.73 8.42 -14.35
CA GLU A 554 7.67 9.49 -14.05
C GLU A 554 6.95 10.83 -13.92
N LEU A 555 7.39 11.67 -12.98
CA LEU A 555 6.89 13.02 -12.82
C LEU A 555 7.41 13.92 -13.96
N PRO A 556 6.53 14.56 -14.75
CA PRO A 556 6.97 15.39 -15.89
C PRO A 556 7.74 16.63 -15.42
N GLY A 557 8.85 16.94 -16.13
CA GLY A 557 9.74 18.07 -15.82
C GLY A 557 9.05 19.44 -15.72
N TYR A 558 7.97 19.65 -16.48
CA TYR A 558 7.16 20.88 -16.43
C TYR A 558 6.52 21.12 -15.05
N VAL A 559 6.13 20.07 -14.32
CA VAL A 559 5.57 20.20 -12.97
C VAL A 559 6.65 20.63 -11.98
N LEU A 560 7.86 20.11 -12.10
CA LEU A 560 9.02 20.55 -11.32
C LEU A 560 9.33 22.03 -11.59
N ALA A 561 9.34 22.43 -12.87
CA ALA A 561 9.53 23.82 -13.26
C ALA A 561 8.46 24.75 -12.66
N LYS A 562 7.19 24.33 -12.60
CA LYS A 562 6.12 25.06 -11.91
C LYS A 562 6.39 25.22 -10.41
N ILE A 563 6.75 24.15 -9.70
CA ILE A 563 7.00 24.18 -8.25
C ILE A 563 8.19 25.09 -7.93
N TYR A 564 9.36 24.83 -8.52
CA TYR A 564 10.56 25.61 -8.21
C TYR A 564 10.53 27.02 -8.81
N GLY A 565 9.90 27.19 -9.99
CA GLY A 565 9.69 28.50 -10.60
C GLY A 565 8.78 29.39 -9.77
N THR A 566 7.72 28.86 -9.15
CA THR A 566 6.88 29.63 -8.23
C THR A 566 7.58 29.95 -6.91
N TYR A 567 8.39 29.04 -6.34
CA TYR A 567 9.25 29.37 -5.20
C TYR A 567 10.24 30.51 -5.52
N PHE A 568 10.87 30.45 -6.69
CA PHE A 568 11.74 31.51 -7.17
C PHE A 568 10.97 32.83 -7.33
N GLY A 569 9.75 32.79 -7.89
CA GLY A 569 8.86 33.94 -7.97
C GLY A 569 8.52 34.54 -6.60
N ILE A 570 8.23 33.71 -5.59
CA ILE A 570 7.99 34.17 -4.21
C ILE A 570 9.25 34.84 -3.63
N TRP A 571 10.43 34.28 -3.88
CA TRP A 571 11.70 34.85 -3.45
C TRP A 571 11.99 36.19 -4.13
N LEU A 572 11.72 36.31 -5.43
CA LEU A 572 11.82 37.56 -6.17
C LEU A 572 10.84 38.61 -5.61
N MET A 573 9.59 38.24 -5.32
CA MET A 573 8.62 39.13 -4.67
C MET A 573 9.09 39.55 -3.27
N LEU A 574 9.69 38.64 -2.49
CA LEU A 574 10.29 38.96 -1.19
C LEU A 574 11.35 40.06 -1.31
N PHE A 575 12.23 39.93 -2.30
CA PHE A 575 13.27 40.92 -2.58
C PHE A 575 12.70 42.27 -3.01
N LEU A 576 11.69 42.24 -3.88
CA LEU A 576 11.04 43.45 -4.42
C LEU A 576 10.00 44.07 -3.46
N ALA A 577 9.56 43.36 -2.43
CA ALA A 577 8.52 43.79 -1.50
C ALA A 577 8.78 45.16 -0.89
N GLY A 578 10.03 45.46 -0.53
CA GLY A 578 10.40 46.76 0.03
C GLY A 578 10.10 47.94 -0.91
N TYR A 579 10.10 47.71 -2.23
CA TYR A 579 9.81 48.73 -3.24
C TYR A 579 8.33 48.74 -3.63
N THR A 580 7.74 47.56 -3.85
CA THR A 580 6.32 47.44 -4.25
C THR A 580 5.37 47.85 -3.14
N GLN A 581 5.74 47.66 -1.86
CA GLN A 581 4.90 48.13 -0.77
C GLN A 581 4.86 49.67 -0.66
N ARG A 582 5.92 50.36 -1.11
CA ARG A 582 5.98 51.85 -1.13
C ARG A 582 5.10 52.44 -2.23
N THR A 583 4.83 51.70 -3.30
CA THR A 583 3.96 52.20 -4.38
C THR A 583 2.48 52.22 -3.98
N ARG A 584 2.07 51.47 -2.94
CA ARG A 584 0.70 51.55 -2.40
C ARG A 584 0.33 52.95 -1.93
N HIS A 585 1.24 53.59 -1.17
CA HIS A 585 1.10 54.99 -0.77
C HIS A 585 0.98 55.90 -1.98
N ALA A 586 1.83 55.71 -3.00
CA ALA A 586 1.80 56.53 -4.22
C ALA A 586 0.48 56.43 -4.99
N ILE A 587 -0.13 55.24 -5.06
CA ILE A 587 -1.44 55.03 -5.70
C ILE A 587 -2.54 55.78 -4.92
N CYS A 588 -2.60 55.61 -3.60
CA CYS A 588 -3.58 56.33 -2.78
C CYS A 588 -3.39 57.86 -2.85
N ALA A 589 -2.13 58.33 -2.85
CA ALA A 589 -1.79 59.74 -2.99
C ALA A 589 -2.21 60.32 -4.35
N PHE A 590 -2.17 59.52 -5.41
CA PHE A 590 -2.63 59.92 -6.75
C PHE A 590 -4.13 60.19 -6.78
N PHE A 591 -4.95 59.30 -6.21
CA PHE A 591 -6.41 59.44 -6.19
C PHE A 591 -6.92 60.42 -5.12
N TYR A 592 -6.30 60.45 -3.93
CA TYR A 592 -6.74 61.24 -2.77
C TYR A 592 -5.76 62.36 -2.40
N ARG A 593 -5.54 63.30 -3.33
CA ARG A 593 -4.59 64.42 -3.15
C ARG A 593 -4.85 65.28 -1.92
N THR A 594 -6.11 65.61 -1.63
CA THR A 594 -6.48 66.46 -0.48
C THR A 594 -6.17 65.76 0.84
N ARG A 595 -6.45 64.45 0.94
CA ARG A 595 -6.10 63.63 2.11
C ARG A 595 -4.59 63.53 2.27
N GLU A 596 -3.84 63.30 1.19
CA GLU A 596 -2.38 63.24 1.22
C GLU A 596 -1.75 64.55 1.72
N LYS A 597 -2.23 65.71 1.25
CA LYS A 597 -1.74 67.02 1.76
C LYS A 597 -1.93 67.16 3.28
N ARG A 598 -3.09 66.75 3.81
CA ARG A 598 -3.37 66.75 5.26
C ARG A 598 -2.44 65.81 6.02
N ARG A 599 -2.24 64.58 5.50
CA ARG A 599 -1.33 63.58 6.09
C ARG A 599 0.12 64.08 6.15
N VAL A 600 0.61 64.68 5.08
CA VAL A 600 1.99 65.23 5.05
C VAL A 600 2.14 66.43 5.99
N LEU A 601 1.14 67.32 6.08
CA LEU A 601 1.15 68.44 7.03
C LEU A 601 1.16 67.95 8.48
N TYR A 602 0.29 66.98 8.79
CA TYR A 602 0.25 66.35 10.11
C TYR A 602 1.61 65.72 10.45
N LEU A 603 2.18 64.90 9.55
CA LEU A 603 3.49 64.28 9.76
C LEU A 603 4.59 65.32 10.01
N TYR A 604 4.60 66.41 9.25
CA TYR A 604 5.58 67.49 9.41
C TYR A 604 5.43 68.18 10.77
N ASN A 605 4.22 68.63 11.11
CA ASN A 605 3.96 69.37 12.35
C ASN A 605 4.19 68.49 13.58
N GLU A 606 3.73 67.24 13.56
CA GLU A 606 3.89 66.30 14.66
C GLU A 606 5.37 65.90 14.84
N THR A 607 6.12 65.70 13.76
CA THR A 607 7.56 65.43 13.85
C THR A 607 8.32 66.64 14.39
N LEU A 608 7.95 67.86 13.98
CA LEU A 608 8.56 69.08 14.49
C LEU A 608 8.25 69.30 15.97
N ARG A 609 6.99 69.11 16.39
CA ARG A 609 6.57 69.13 17.79
C ARG A 609 7.37 68.13 18.61
N ARG A 610 7.50 66.88 18.14
CA ARG A 610 8.33 65.85 18.77
C ARG A 610 9.79 66.25 18.84
N ARG A 611 10.35 66.90 17.81
CA ARG A 611 11.76 67.37 17.82
C ARG A 611 11.98 68.44 18.90
N LEU A 612 11.07 69.40 19.04
CA LEU A 612 11.15 70.47 20.05
C LEU A 612 10.92 69.91 21.46
N GLY A 613 9.98 68.97 21.61
CA GLY A 613 9.72 68.27 22.88
C GLY A 613 10.81 67.25 23.27
N PHE A 614 11.51 66.67 22.30
CA PHE A 614 12.51 65.62 22.54
C PHE A 614 13.63 66.08 23.48
N PHE A 615 14.13 67.30 23.31
CA PHE A 615 15.20 67.79 24.20
C PHE A 615 14.71 68.07 25.61
N ARG A 616 13.49 68.59 25.77
CA ARG A 616 12.85 68.77 27.09
C ARG A 616 12.69 67.42 27.80
N PHE A 617 12.14 66.43 27.09
CA PHE A 617 12.01 65.07 27.60
C PHE A 617 13.38 64.44 27.93
N MET A 618 14.36 64.54 27.02
CA MET A 618 15.70 63.97 27.24
C MET A 618 16.45 64.66 28.38
N ARG A 619 16.26 65.97 28.60
CA ARG A 619 16.81 66.69 29.75
C ARG A 619 16.27 66.10 31.06
N GLY A 620 14.95 65.93 31.18
CA GLY A 620 14.33 65.27 32.34
C GLY A 620 14.74 63.80 32.50
N HIS A 621 14.77 63.04 31.41
CA HIS A 621 15.16 61.63 31.41
C HIS A 621 16.62 61.43 31.82
N VAL A 622 17.55 62.23 31.29
CA VAL A 622 18.96 62.18 31.68
C VAL A 622 19.15 62.58 33.14
N ARG A 623 18.44 63.60 33.64
CA ARG A 623 18.48 63.96 35.07
C ARG A 623 18.03 62.82 35.98
N SER A 624 16.93 62.16 35.64
CA SER A 624 16.45 60.96 36.35
C SER A 624 17.47 59.82 36.28
N LEU A 625 18.06 59.58 35.11
CA LEU A 625 19.03 58.50 34.87
C LEU A 625 20.39 58.76 35.52
N VAL A 626 20.80 60.03 35.64
CA VAL A 626 21.97 60.46 36.39
C VAL A 626 21.72 60.28 37.88
N ARG A 627 20.54 60.67 38.38
CA ARG A 627 20.13 60.42 39.76
C ARG A 627 20.13 58.93 40.09
N SER A 628 19.57 58.08 39.24
CA SER A 628 19.55 56.62 39.45
C SER A 628 20.93 55.96 39.32
N ARG A 629 21.75 56.35 38.33
CA ARG A 629 23.13 55.81 38.17
C ARG A 629 24.17 56.37 39.15
N LEU A 630 23.88 57.50 39.80
CA LEU A 630 24.66 57.96 40.95
C LEU A 630 24.33 57.15 42.21
N LEU A 631 23.09 56.64 42.32
CA LEU A 631 22.62 55.76 43.40
C LEU A 631 23.05 54.29 43.19
N GLU A 632 23.07 53.80 41.94
CA GLU A 632 23.54 52.46 41.56
C GLU A 632 24.75 52.56 40.62
N ARG A 633 25.90 52.00 41.04
CA ARG A 633 27.17 51.95 40.27
C ARG A 633 27.11 50.99 39.06
N ASP A 634 26.02 51.01 38.30
CA ASP A 634 25.73 50.08 37.22
C ASP A 634 26.45 50.47 35.92
N LEU A 635 27.73 50.10 35.83
CA LEU A 635 28.35 49.85 34.54
C LEU A 635 27.95 48.45 34.08
N ASP A 636 27.55 48.32 32.80
CA ASP A 636 27.35 47.01 32.17
C ASP A 636 28.54 46.08 32.54
N PRO A 637 28.31 44.87 33.11
CA PRO A 637 29.39 44.03 33.64
C PRO A 637 30.51 43.75 32.63
N TRP A 638 30.15 43.66 31.34
CA TRP A 638 31.07 43.48 30.22
C TRP A 638 31.96 44.70 29.95
N VAL A 639 31.44 45.90 30.16
CA VAL A 639 32.21 47.15 30.06
C VAL A 639 33.13 47.28 31.27
N ALA A 640 32.62 46.98 32.48
CA ALA A 640 33.42 46.98 33.70
C ALA A 640 34.59 45.98 33.64
N LEU A 641 34.32 44.75 33.18
CA LEU A 641 35.33 43.69 33.01
C LEU A 641 36.43 44.09 32.03
N ARG A 642 36.05 44.70 30.89
CA ARG A 642 37.00 45.21 29.90
C ARG A 642 37.86 46.35 30.45
N LEU A 643 37.27 47.27 31.23
CA LEU A 643 37.98 48.41 31.82
C LEU A 643 38.92 47.98 32.97
N ARG A 644 38.54 46.95 33.73
CA ARG A 644 39.32 46.45 34.88
C ARG A 644 40.49 45.54 34.47
N SER A 645 40.36 44.80 33.37
CA SER A 645 41.42 43.91 32.85
C SER A 645 41.63 44.05 31.33
N PRO A 646 42.25 45.14 30.86
CA PRO A 646 42.39 45.41 29.43
C PRO A 646 43.31 44.41 28.72
N ARG A 647 44.28 43.80 29.42
CA ARG A 647 45.23 42.83 28.86
C ARG A 647 44.58 41.50 28.48
N PHE A 648 43.66 40.99 29.30
CA PHE A 648 42.99 39.70 29.07
C PHE A 648 41.63 39.84 28.39
N CYS A 649 40.90 40.94 28.67
CA CYS A 649 39.53 41.15 28.21
C CYS A 649 39.40 42.23 27.12
N GLY A 650 40.52 42.69 26.54
CA GLY A 650 40.52 43.72 25.49
C GLY A 650 39.77 43.32 24.22
N TRP A 651 39.77 42.03 23.87
CA TRP A 651 39.06 41.47 22.71
C TRP A 651 37.53 41.62 22.80
N LEU A 652 36.97 41.74 24.02
CA LEU A 652 35.54 41.99 24.22
C LEU A 652 35.07 43.28 23.52
N GLY A 653 35.97 44.24 23.27
CA GLY A 653 35.70 45.42 22.47
C GLY A 653 35.21 45.14 21.04
N TYR A 654 35.29 43.91 20.55
CA TYR A 654 34.66 43.46 19.31
C TYR A 654 33.13 43.52 19.37
N PHE A 655 32.54 43.20 20.53
CA PHE A 655 31.09 43.15 20.72
C PHE A 655 30.51 44.52 21.07
N ALA A 656 29.23 44.74 20.74
CA ALA A 656 28.55 46.01 21.02
C ALA A 656 28.21 46.20 22.51
N CYS A 657 28.03 45.12 23.26
CA CYS A 657 27.70 45.14 24.69
C CYS A 657 28.87 45.56 25.60
N ALA A 658 30.12 45.35 25.18
CA ALA A 658 31.33 45.68 25.94
C ALA A 658 32.01 46.98 25.47
N ARG A 659 31.26 47.86 24.80
CA ARG A 659 31.70 49.19 24.35
C ARG A 659 30.87 50.26 25.04
N PRO A 660 31.49 51.40 25.42
CA PRO A 660 30.76 52.47 26.05
C PRO A 660 29.65 53.00 25.13
N LYS A 661 28.53 53.38 25.73
CA LYS A 661 27.33 53.84 25.03
C LYS A 661 27.18 55.36 25.16
N CYS A 662 26.58 55.98 24.16
CA CYS A 662 26.25 57.40 24.22
C CYS A 662 25.10 57.65 25.21
N LEU A 663 25.23 58.68 26.05
CA LEU A 663 24.22 59.06 27.05
C LEU A 663 22.83 59.36 26.44
N ILE A 664 22.80 59.98 25.26
CA ILE A 664 21.55 60.46 24.64
C ILE A 664 20.89 59.39 23.75
N CYS A 665 21.65 58.71 22.88
CA CYS A 665 21.08 57.78 21.90
C CYS A 665 21.29 56.30 22.25
N GLY A 666 22.05 55.97 23.30
CA GLY A 666 22.32 54.59 23.73
C GLY A 666 23.19 53.77 22.78
N GLU A 667 23.66 54.33 21.67
CA GLU A 667 24.50 53.60 20.72
C GLU A 667 25.89 53.32 21.29
N ALA A 668 26.39 52.11 21.07
CA ALA A 668 27.76 51.73 21.41
C ALA A 668 28.78 52.41 20.47
N GLU A 669 29.91 52.83 21.03
CA GLU A 669 31.01 53.48 20.30
C GLU A 669 31.45 52.64 19.07
N PRO A 670 31.55 53.21 17.86
CA PRO A 670 31.87 52.45 16.65
C PRO A 670 33.28 51.85 16.70
N ARG A 671 33.47 50.66 16.09
CA ARG A 671 34.80 49.99 16.03
C ARG A 671 35.80 50.69 15.11
N LYS A 672 35.30 51.29 14.03
CA LYS A 672 36.07 52.07 13.06
C LYS A 672 35.31 53.38 12.88
N GLY A 673 35.84 54.48 13.41
CA GLY A 673 35.19 55.80 13.39
C GLY A 673 35.75 56.74 14.46
N PRO A 674 35.25 58.00 14.51
CA PRO A 674 35.64 58.95 15.54
C PRO A 674 35.19 58.47 16.91
N ALA A 675 36.10 58.54 17.88
CA ALA A 675 35.81 58.24 19.28
C ALA A 675 34.69 59.15 19.81
N PHE A 676 33.93 58.64 20.79
CA PHE A 676 32.89 59.45 21.43
C PHE A 676 33.52 60.58 22.26
N ARG A 677 32.85 61.73 22.27
CA ARG A 677 33.32 62.92 22.99
C ARG A 677 32.99 62.77 24.47
N ARG A 678 34.00 62.92 25.32
CA ARG A 678 33.84 63.03 26.78
C ARG A 678 33.35 64.44 27.15
N CYS A 679 32.61 64.54 28.24
CA CYS A 679 32.26 65.84 28.80
C CYS A 679 33.52 66.58 29.27
N THR A 680 33.56 67.90 29.14
CA THR A 680 34.67 68.76 29.60
C THR A 680 34.60 69.10 31.08
N THR A 681 33.46 68.89 31.73
CA THR A 681 33.29 69.14 33.17
C THR A 681 34.08 68.12 33.98
N PRO A 682 34.95 68.56 34.91
CA PRO A 682 35.72 67.65 35.76
C PRO A 682 34.79 66.75 36.57
N GLY A 683 35.07 65.44 36.59
CA GLY A 683 34.28 64.46 37.33
C GLY A 683 33.08 63.83 36.58
N CYS A 684 32.77 64.24 35.35
CA CYS A 684 31.66 63.67 34.57
C CYS A 684 32.10 62.48 33.68
N PRO A 685 31.65 61.22 33.95
CA PRO A 685 32.11 60.04 33.20
C PRO A 685 31.34 59.78 31.87
N PHE A 686 30.39 60.64 31.50
CA PHE A 686 29.49 60.38 30.38
C PHE A 686 30.07 60.72 29.00
N LEU A 687 29.66 59.93 28.00
CA LEU A 687 30.13 59.99 26.61
C LEU A 687 29.00 60.38 25.65
N HIS A 688 29.34 61.19 24.65
CA HIS A 688 28.42 61.69 23.63
C HIS A 688 28.87 61.35 22.21
N CYS A 689 27.92 60.90 21.40
CA CYS A 689 28.12 60.75 19.97
C CYS A 689 28.26 62.13 19.31
N ALA A 690 29.05 62.27 18.23
CA ALA A 690 29.30 63.57 17.60
C ALA A 690 28.05 64.27 17.03
N GLU A 691 27.01 63.52 16.64
CA GLU A 691 25.72 64.09 16.23
C GLU A 691 24.92 64.55 17.46
N CYS A 692 24.81 63.69 18.48
CA CYS A 692 24.13 63.94 19.75
C CYS A 692 24.69 65.18 20.46
N TRP A 693 26.02 65.34 20.49
CA TRP A 693 26.69 66.48 21.11
C TRP A 693 26.37 67.81 20.43
N ARG A 694 26.21 67.83 19.11
CA ARG A 694 25.77 69.01 18.36
C ARG A 694 24.29 69.29 18.60
N ASP A 695 23.48 68.22 18.65
CA ASP A 695 22.03 68.32 18.84
C ASP A 695 21.68 68.92 20.21
N VAL A 696 22.39 68.56 21.29
CA VAL A 696 22.17 69.13 22.65
C VAL A 696 22.83 70.50 22.87
N GLY A 697 23.29 71.18 21.81
CA GLY A 697 23.90 72.51 21.92
C GLY A 697 25.31 72.53 22.50
N LYS A 698 26.05 71.41 22.46
CA LYS A 698 27.37 71.23 23.12
C LYS A 698 27.32 71.36 24.64
N ILE A 699 26.15 71.13 25.23
CA ILE A 699 25.93 71.15 26.68
C ILE A 699 25.66 69.72 27.14
N CYS A 700 26.31 69.29 28.22
CA CYS A 700 26.05 67.99 28.81
C CYS A 700 24.88 68.07 29.80
N TYR A 701 23.75 67.44 29.49
CA TYR A 701 22.57 67.45 30.36
C TYR A 701 22.77 66.77 31.72
N ALA A 702 23.89 66.06 31.92
CA ALA A 702 24.21 65.43 33.20
C ALA A 702 24.91 66.36 34.19
N CYS A 703 25.55 67.43 33.74
CA CYS A 703 26.37 68.31 34.59
C CYS A 703 26.17 69.81 34.33
N ALA A 704 25.27 70.17 33.41
CA ALA A 704 24.90 71.55 33.20
C ALA A 704 23.87 71.96 34.25
N ASP A 705 24.20 73.01 34.98
CA ASP A 705 23.26 73.71 35.85
C ASP A 705 22.31 74.51 34.97
N PHE A 706 21.04 74.12 34.99
CA PHE A 706 19.99 74.89 34.36
C PHE A 706 19.08 75.41 35.47
N PRO A 707 18.72 76.70 35.46
CA PRO A 707 17.77 77.22 36.43
C PRO A 707 16.47 76.41 36.40
N ASP A 708 15.92 76.13 37.58
CA ASP A 708 14.72 75.31 37.77
C ASP A 708 13.42 76.03 37.34
N THR A 709 13.51 77.23 36.75
CA THR A 709 12.38 78.04 36.29
C THR A 709 11.85 77.66 34.89
N ASP A 710 12.46 76.70 34.18
CA ASP A 710 12.00 76.23 32.87
C ASP A 710 10.95 75.10 32.95
N THR A 711 10.40 74.82 34.14
CA THR A 711 9.30 73.86 34.31
C THR A 711 7.91 74.46 34.13
N ASP A 712 7.81 75.72 33.72
CA ASP A 712 6.51 76.36 33.53
C ASP A 712 5.98 76.23 32.10
N ASP A 713 4.69 75.91 32.05
CA ASP A 713 3.86 75.71 30.87
C ASP A 713 4.00 76.84 29.84
N TYR A 714 4.68 76.55 28.72
CA TYR A 714 4.42 77.27 27.48
C TYR A 714 3.36 76.52 26.70
N ASP A 715 2.12 76.94 26.89
CA ASP A 715 0.97 76.60 26.06
C ASP A 715 1.29 76.88 24.59
N THR A 716 1.50 75.81 23.82
CA THR A 716 1.55 75.87 22.36
C THR A 716 0.14 76.06 21.80
N GLN A 717 -0.41 77.28 21.91
CA GLN A 717 -1.59 77.72 21.15
C GLN A 717 -1.44 79.06 20.43
N ALA A 718 -0.31 79.76 20.53
CA ALA A 718 -0.06 80.93 19.69
C ALA A 718 0.80 80.53 18.48
N GLU A 719 0.29 80.80 17.27
CA GLU A 719 0.93 80.62 15.95
C GLU A 719 0.81 79.23 15.31
N ILE A 720 -0.39 78.94 14.79
CA ILE A 720 -0.65 77.96 13.71
C ILE A 720 -0.70 78.69 12.36
#